data_AF-A0A9P6X7X0-F1
#
_entry.id   AF-A0A9P6X7X0-F1
#
_cell.length_a   1.000
_cell.length_b   1.000
_cell.length_c   1.000
_cell.angle_alpha   90.00
_cell.angle_beta   90.00
_cell.angle_gamma   90.00
#
_symmetry.space_group_name_H-M   'P 1'
#
loop_
_entity.id
_entity.type
_entity.pdbx_description
1 polymer ?
#
loop_
_entity_poly.entity_id
_entity_poly.type
_entity_poly.pdbx_seq_one_letter_code
_entity_poly.pdbx_strand_id
1 'polypeptide(L)'
;MSKLLFSPEFLASGYSHEFREFLSHIIQAKSKAEEKSQVEEELIHLSSKLGSSDPSTSKKMKEYLIRLIHCFMLGYSVDFSIIYAIMTTQSGESALDKRIGYLACTLFLQKNNELCIMLINTLQKDLQSQSYLDQSAALNAVCYLYHPEIPESVIDLVLKTMQVPKQVVRKKAVMALYFLYEKYNLPLDRIEPNLRQALNDQDHSVAFSALSVWKMILRKDFRDDILPAVCRINRQIIERRVHKSFTYHGVLAPWAQLDCLAVYEIYIRHNTHNESSILMEIHQIVKECLNSILRKVDAAFAILLECTKLLGLLNTQEDTFDYLDSFLEASNHNLKYLGLLCLSFIDRDLWKEDWQKLLGKVILDSIDDDTVIQKTLELLDSVMNLGVLKKISTDVLKAISKSDEKEMNELVGHWLIQCVNDYHIDVDEWYIDTMLYALAETKKYLNQAFVESQCQIIKTLLDEELIETNLKEMMVDLLYKLLKKSNTNIYSSSLTKLAFSVLGEYGYLSNEYTEIDFMNQLQKWVLLLEGEDDLQSIGLLAIKKCILRSKTWLSSLQPLLKECQKSSVPEKQELYQELIQIINDDGFKKEIQESTVNLAQTLSINPNRPTTTIGRFSNYSNPVPKQYPRGIFNSNHDNPATATTMTSVHKKTRLEKRYNAEENLVSSLINMDLQNNLLMTTKEFGELWVTFEIEEKRKIPCFINECETLAQELSTSWDIQIVQVIGKEFIAFDTFDVLIHVALFQHEFELTIRTRNNKE
;
A
#
# COMPACT_ATOMS: atom_id res chain seq x y z
N MET A 1 -22.13 -5.14 -19.92
CA MET A 1 -23.07 -5.73 -18.94
C MET A 1 -24.40 -6.17 -19.54
N SER A 2 -24.98 -5.47 -20.54
CA SER A 2 -26.22 -5.92 -21.20
C SER A 2 -26.14 -7.34 -21.79
N LYS A 3 -24.98 -7.85 -22.20
CA LYS A 3 -24.81 -9.24 -22.67
C LYS A 3 -24.96 -10.33 -21.58
N LEU A 4 -24.78 -10.01 -20.30
CA LEU A 4 -24.90 -10.99 -19.20
C LEU A 4 -26.37 -11.33 -18.88
N LEU A 5 -27.26 -10.35 -18.99
CA LEU A 5 -28.71 -10.50 -18.80
C LEU A 5 -29.40 -11.35 -19.89
N PHE A 6 -28.71 -11.63 -21.00
CA PHE A 6 -29.21 -12.46 -22.12
C PHE A 6 -28.38 -13.74 -22.30
N SER A 7 -27.55 -14.09 -21.31
CA SER A 7 -26.80 -15.33 -21.35
C SER A 7 -27.76 -16.53 -21.27
N PRO A 8 -27.52 -17.61 -22.04
CA PRO A 8 -28.29 -18.85 -21.94
C PRO A 8 -28.24 -19.46 -20.52
N GLU A 9 -27.20 -19.13 -19.74
CA GLU A 9 -27.05 -19.49 -18.33
C GLU A 9 -28.08 -18.82 -17.42
N PHE A 10 -28.44 -17.55 -17.67
CA PHE A 10 -29.51 -16.87 -16.94
C PHE A 10 -30.89 -17.44 -17.31
N LEU A 11 -31.13 -17.82 -18.56
CA LEU A 11 -32.38 -18.47 -18.96
C LEU A 11 -32.52 -19.90 -18.42
N ALA A 12 -31.40 -20.61 -18.23
CA ALA A 12 -31.35 -21.93 -17.60
C ALA A 12 -31.48 -21.91 -16.07
N SER A 13 -31.36 -20.74 -15.43
CA SER A 13 -31.33 -20.58 -13.98
C SER A 13 -32.70 -20.66 -13.27
N GLY A 14 -33.80 -20.66 -14.04
CA GLY A 14 -35.15 -20.75 -13.50
C GLY A 14 -35.65 -19.48 -12.76
N TYR A 15 -34.99 -18.33 -12.97
CA TYR A 15 -35.49 -17.04 -12.48
C TYR A 15 -36.67 -16.53 -13.33
N SER A 16 -37.55 -15.76 -12.70
CA SER A 16 -38.74 -15.24 -13.36
C SER A 16 -38.44 -14.11 -14.35
N HIS A 17 -39.35 -13.94 -15.32
CA HIS A 17 -39.33 -12.82 -16.24
C HIS A 17 -39.41 -11.47 -15.50
N GLU A 18 -40.28 -11.39 -14.49
CA GLU A 18 -40.52 -10.18 -13.71
C GLU A 18 -39.25 -9.72 -12.95
N PHE A 19 -38.47 -10.66 -12.39
CA PHE A 19 -37.19 -10.34 -11.74
C PHE A 19 -36.16 -9.78 -12.74
N ARG A 20 -36.14 -10.32 -13.95
CA ARG A 20 -35.25 -9.86 -15.03
C ARG A 20 -35.62 -8.46 -15.51
N GLU A 21 -36.91 -8.18 -15.67
CA GLU A 21 -37.41 -6.84 -16.03
C GLU A 21 -37.01 -5.81 -14.97
N PHE A 22 -37.22 -6.13 -13.69
CA PHE A 22 -36.77 -5.30 -12.58
C PHE A 22 -35.27 -4.96 -12.65
N LEU A 23 -34.40 -5.96 -12.81
CA LEU A 23 -32.97 -5.73 -12.96
C LEU A 23 -32.63 -4.90 -14.21
N SER A 24 -33.36 -5.12 -15.31
CA SER A 24 -33.17 -4.36 -16.54
C SER A 24 -33.52 -2.89 -16.35
N HIS A 25 -34.60 -2.57 -15.63
CA HIS A 25 -34.98 -1.19 -15.34
C HIS A 25 -33.91 -0.48 -14.50
N ILE A 26 -33.44 -1.12 -13.42
CA ILE A 26 -32.37 -0.56 -12.56
C ILE A 26 -31.09 -0.33 -13.36
N ILE A 27 -30.66 -1.29 -14.17
CA ILE A 27 -29.42 -1.18 -14.95
C ILE A 27 -29.54 -0.11 -16.05
N GLN A 28 -30.75 0.18 -16.52
CA GLN A 28 -31.02 1.21 -17.52
C GLN A 28 -31.22 2.61 -16.93
N ALA A 29 -31.30 2.74 -15.60
CA ALA A 29 -31.43 4.02 -14.94
C ALA A 29 -30.24 4.93 -15.29
N LYS A 30 -30.54 6.15 -15.74
CA LYS A 30 -29.52 7.12 -16.20
C LYS A 30 -28.99 7.96 -15.05
N SER A 31 -29.69 7.97 -13.92
CA SER A 31 -29.32 8.75 -12.73
C SER A 31 -29.70 8.00 -11.45
N LYS A 32 -29.01 8.31 -10.35
CA LYS A 32 -29.32 7.77 -9.02
C LYS A 32 -30.74 8.14 -8.54
N ALA A 33 -31.29 9.26 -9.01
CA ALA A 33 -32.66 9.66 -8.71
C ALA A 33 -33.69 8.78 -9.42
N GLU A 34 -33.42 8.42 -10.68
CA GLU A 34 -34.26 7.50 -11.47
C GLU A 34 -34.21 6.08 -10.87
N GLU A 35 -33.02 5.60 -10.50
CA GLU A 35 -32.84 4.32 -9.78
C GLU A 35 -33.66 4.32 -8.49
N LYS A 36 -33.54 5.37 -7.66
CA LYS A 36 -34.31 5.52 -6.43
C LYS A 36 -35.82 5.48 -6.66
N SER A 37 -36.33 6.21 -7.65
CA SER A 37 -37.76 6.19 -7.98
C SER A 37 -38.25 4.79 -8.38
N GLN A 38 -37.47 4.08 -9.20
CA GLN A 38 -37.83 2.74 -9.67
C GLN A 38 -37.80 1.71 -8.53
N VAL A 39 -36.81 1.79 -7.64
CA VAL A 39 -36.72 0.88 -6.49
C VAL A 39 -37.84 1.16 -5.49
N GLU A 40 -38.17 2.43 -5.21
CA GLU A 40 -39.28 2.80 -4.33
C GLU A 40 -40.63 2.29 -4.89
N GLU A 41 -40.85 2.40 -6.21
CA GLU A 41 -42.04 1.86 -6.85
C GLU A 41 -42.13 0.33 -6.71
N GLU A 42 -41.02 -0.39 -6.93
CA GLU A 42 -40.99 -1.85 -6.75
C GLU A 42 -41.18 -2.24 -5.27
N LEU A 43 -40.64 -1.49 -4.30
CA LEU A 43 -40.85 -1.75 -2.88
C LEU A 43 -42.32 -1.60 -2.49
N ILE A 44 -43.00 -0.56 -3.01
CA ILE A 44 -44.44 -0.36 -2.82
C ILE A 44 -45.21 -1.53 -3.44
N HIS A 45 -44.88 -1.90 -4.68
CA HIS A 45 -45.50 -3.03 -5.37
C HIS A 45 -45.34 -4.34 -4.58
N LEU A 46 -44.12 -4.67 -4.14
CA LEU A 46 -43.84 -5.88 -3.37
C LEU A 46 -44.52 -5.87 -2.00
N SER A 47 -44.57 -4.72 -1.31
CA SER A 47 -45.27 -4.61 -0.03
C SER A 47 -46.76 -4.92 -0.17
N SER A 48 -47.39 -4.44 -1.26
CA SER A 48 -48.81 -4.71 -1.54
C SER A 48 -49.07 -6.19 -1.86
N LYS A 49 -48.17 -6.83 -2.61
CA LYS A 49 -48.29 -8.25 -2.98
C LYS A 49 -48.07 -9.16 -1.80
N LEU A 50 -47.10 -8.86 -0.93
CA LEU A 50 -46.83 -9.64 0.28
C LEU A 50 -47.98 -9.57 1.29
N GLY A 51 -48.67 -8.42 1.39
CA GLY A 51 -49.85 -8.27 2.23
C GLY A 51 -51.12 -8.98 1.71
N SER A 52 -51.11 -9.50 0.48
CA SER A 52 -52.28 -10.19 -0.10
C SER A 52 -52.39 -11.63 0.41
N SER A 53 -53.60 -12.07 0.76
CA SER A 53 -53.88 -13.44 1.24
C SER A 53 -54.07 -14.47 0.12
N ASP A 54 -53.64 -14.16 -1.11
CA ASP A 54 -53.86 -15.03 -2.27
C ASP A 54 -52.96 -16.28 -2.22
N PRO A 55 -53.48 -17.49 -2.47
CA PRO A 55 -52.68 -18.72 -2.51
C PRO A 55 -51.55 -18.70 -3.55
N SER A 56 -51.68 -17.89 -4.61
CA SER A 56 -50.63 -17.67 -5.61
C SER A 56 -49.43 -16.90 -5.05
N THR A 57 -49.63 -16.09 -4.01
CA THR A 57 -48.57 -15.31 -3.34
C THR A 57 -47.58 -16.24 -2.65
N SER A 58 -48.04 -17.33 -2.05
CA SER A 58 -47.15 -18.35 -1.46
C SER A 58 -46.23 -19.01 -2.50
N LYS A 59 -46.74 -19.24 -3.72
CA LYS A 59 -45.95 -19.83 -4.82
C LYS A 59 -44.92 -18.86 -5.42
N LYS A 60 -45.18 -17.56 -5.35
CA LYS A 60 -44.27 -16.49 -5.81
C LYS A 60 -43.43 -15.87 -4.68
N MET A 61 -43.62 -16.31 -3.43
CA MET A 61 -42.97 -15.73 -2.26
C MET A 61 -41.44 -15.71 -2.38
N LYS A 62 -40.87 -16.82 -2.84
CA LYS A 62 -39.44 -16.95 -3.16
C LYS A 62 -38.95 -15.83 -4.08
N GLU A 63 -39.71 -15.52 -5.12
CA GLU A 63 -39.36 -14.54 -6.14
C GLU A 63 -39.42 -13.11 -5.60
N TYR A 64 -40.43 -12.81 -4.78
CA TYR A 64 -40.55 -11.53 -4.09
C TYR A 64 -39.39 -11.30 -3.12
N LEU A 65 -39.00 -12.33 -2.34
CA LEU A 65 -37.85 -12.23 -1.45
C LEU A 65 -36.54 -12.01 -2.21
N ILE A 66 -36.33 -12.65 -3.37
CA ILE A 66 -35.13 -12.41 -4.19
C ILE A 66 -35.05 -10.94 -4.64
N ARG A 67 -36.17 -10.36 -5.09
CA ARG A 67 -36.23 -8.93 -5.46
C ARG A 67 -35.94 -8.02 -4.27
N LEU A 68 -36.51 -8.31 -3.11
CA LEU A 68 -36.24 -7.57 -1.88
C LEU A 68 -34.78 -7.66 -1.44
N ILE A 69 -34.15 -8.84 -1.56
CA ILE A 69 -32.71 -9.00 -1.30
C ILE A 69 -31.90 -8.10 -2.24
N HIS A 70 -32.31 -7.98 -3.51
CA HIS A 70 -31.67 -7.04 -4.44
C HIS A 70 -31.87 -5.58 -4.04
N CYS A 71 -33.07 -5.15 -3.66
CA CYS A 71 -33.30 -3.81 -3.15
C CYS A 71 -32.42 -3.52 -1.92
N PHE A 72 -32.30 -4.49 -1.00
CA PHE A 72 -31.43 -4.38 0.17
C PHE A 72 -29.95 -4.27 -0.21
N MET A 73 -29.45 -5.07 -1.17
CA MET A 73 -28.06 -4.97 -1.65
C MET A 73 -27.74 -3.63 -2.32
N LEU A 74 -28.74 -2.95 -2.90
CA LEU A 74 -28.60 -1.58 -3.43
C LEU A 74 -28.60 -0.51 -2.32
N GLY A 75 -28.87 -0.89 -1.06
CA GLY A 75 -28.84 -0.01 0.11
C GLY A 75 -30.21 0.55 0.53
N TYR A 76 -31.31 0.01 0.01
CA TYR A 76 -32.67 0.44 0.39
C TYR A 76 -33.21 -0.36 1.59
N SER A 77 -34.02 0.29 2.43
CA SER A 77 -34.62 -0.37 3.60
C SER A 77 -35.77 -1.31 3.20
N VAL A 78 -35.81 -2.49 3.83
CA VAL A 78 -36.80 -3.54 3.54
C VAL A 78 -37.42 -4.12 4.82
N ASP A 79 -37.53 -3.34 5.89
CA ASP A 79 -37.90 -3.82 7.23
C ASP A 79 -39.26 -4.55 7.27
N PHE A 80 -40.23 -4.11 6.46
CA PHE A 80 -41.54 -4.76 6.34
C PHE A 80 -41.46 -6.22 5.85
N SER A 81 -40.37 -6.58 5.17
CA SER A 81 -40.19 -7.92 4.58
C SER A 81 -39.74 -8.99 5.58
N ILE A 82 -39.28 -8.61 6.77
CA ILE A 82 -38.69 -9.52 7.77
C ILE A 82 -39.69 -10.62 8.17
N ILE A 83 -40.95 -10.26 8.41
CA ILE A 83 -41.99 -11.23 8.80
C ILE A 83 -42.22 -12.24 7.68
N TYR A 84 -42.26 -11.80 6.43
CA TYR A 84 -42.45 -12.67 5.26
C TYR A 84 -41.24 -13.58 5.02
N ALA A 85 -40.03 -13.10 5.29
CA ALA A 85 -38.83 -13.93 5.27
C ALA A 85 -38.92 -15.08 6.30
N ILE A 86 -39.36 -14.79 7.53
CA ILE A 86 -39.56 -15.80 8.57
C ILE A 86 -40.67 -16.78 8.19
N MET A 87 -41.82 -16.28 7.70
CA MET A 87 -42.90 -17.14 7.23
C MET A 87 -42.45 -18.10 6.13
N THR A 88 -41.56 -17.64 5.25
CA THR A 88 -41.00 -18.48 4.17
C THR A 88 -40.11 -19.60 4.72
N THR A 89 -39.40 -19.38 5.84
CA THR A 89 -38.67 -20.46 6.52
C THR A 89 -39.58 -21.51 7.13
N GLN A 90 -40.75 -21.11 7.63
CA GLN A 90 -41.70 -21.99 8.32
C GLN A 90 -42.59 -22.79 7.37
N SER A 91 -43.10 -22.11 6.34
CA SER A 91 -44.16 -22.59 5.44
C SER A 91 -43.66 -22.95 4.04
N GLY A 92 -42.36 -22.81 3.77
CA GLY A 92 -41.77 -23.17 2.49
C GLY A 92 -41.94 -24.67 2.19
N GLU A 93 -42.59 -25.00 1.07
CA GLU A 93 -42.84 -26.37 0.62
C GLU A 93 -41.56 -27.04 0.10
N SER A 94 -40.65 -26.25 -0.47
CA SER A 94 -39.35 -26.71 -0.98
C SER A 94 -38.20 -26.28 -0.08
N ALA A 95 -37.16 -27.12 0.00
CA ALA A 95 -35.90 -26.77 0.66
C ALA A 95 -35.24 -25.51 0.05
N LEU A 96 -35.51 -25.20 -1.22
CA LEU A 96 -35.05 -23.95 -1.84
C LEU A 96 -35.76 -22.72 -1.29
N ASP A 97 -37.06 -22.82 -0.98
CA ASP A 97 -37.83 -21.72 -0.42
C ASP A 97 -37.33 -21.41 0.99
N LYS A 98 -37.17 -22.45 1.81
CA LYS A 98 -36.55 -22.33 3.14
C LYS A 98 -35.16 -21.71 3.07
N ARG A 99 -34.31 -22.14 2.14
CA ARG A 99 -32.96 -21.59 1.96
C ARG A 99 -32.98 -20.09 1.64
N ILE A 100 -33.94 -19.64 0.83
CA ILE A 100 -34.11 -18.21 0.49
C ILE A 100 -34.70 -17.44 1.66
N GLY A 101 -35.66 -18.01 2.38
CA GLY A 101 -36.17 -17.45 3.63
C GLY A 101 -35.06 -17.26 4.66
N TYR A 102 -34.20 -18.27 4.86
CA TYR A 102 -33.06 -18.18 5.78
C TYR A 102 -32.04 -17.14 5.32
N LEU A 103 -31.74 -17.06 4.02
CA LEU A 103 -30.86 -16.03 3.47
C LEU A 103 -31.43 -14.63 3.71
N ALA A 104 -32.71 -14.41 3.40
CA ALA A 104 -33.40 -13.14 3.65
C ALA A 104 -33.38 -12.79 5.14
N CYS A 105 -33.66 -13.75 6.03
CA CYS A 105 -33.56 -13.55 7.48
C CYS A 105 -32.15 -13.14 7.91
N THR A 106 -31.09 -13.80 7.42
CA THR A 106 -29.70 -13.46 7.76
C THR A 106 -29.26 -12.09 7.26
N LEU A 107 -29.91 -11.56 6.22
CA LEU A 107 -29.61 -10.24 5.66
C LEU A 107 -30.44 -9.13 6.31
N PHE A 108 -31.74 -9.36 6.53
CA PHE A 108 -32.68 -8.33 6.97
C PHE A 108 -32.78 -8.20 8.50
N LEU A 109 -32.52 -9.28 9.25
CA LEU A 109 -32.65 -9.23 10.71
C LEU A 109 -31.50 -8.44 11.32
N GLN A 110 -31.87 -7.31 11.94
CA GLN A 110 -30.98 -6.57 12.84
C GLN A 110 -30.74 -7.36 14.13
N LYS A 111 -29.63 -7.06 14.81
CA LYS A 111 -29.28 -7.69 16.10
C LYS A 111 -30.41 -7.45 17.12
N ASN A 112 -30.81 -8.48 17.84
CA ASN A 112 -31.82 -8.44 18.92
C ASN A 112 -33.27 -8.12 18.50
N ASN A 113 -33.63 -8.32 17.23
CA ASN A 113 -35.04 -8.21 16.82
C ASN A 113 -35.89 -9.30 17.51
N GLU A 114 -37.01 -8.93 18.14
CA GLU A 114 -37.94 -9.84 18.84
C GLU A 114 -38.45 -10.99 17.95
N LEU A 115 -38.56 -10.73 16.64
CA LEU A 115 -38.97 -11.74 15.64
C LEU A 115 -37.95 -12.89 15.50
N CYS A 116 -36.73 -12.71 16.01
CA CYS A 116 -35.70 -13.76 16.01
C CYS A 116 -36.15 -14.99 16.83
N ILE A 117 -36.97 -14.82 17.87
CA ILE A 117 -37.50 -15.94 18.67
C ILE A 117 -38.31 -16.91 17.80
N MET A 118 -39.12 -16.39 16.87
CA MET A 118 -39.87 -17.23 15.93
C MET A 118 -38.94 -18.01 14.98
N LEU A 119 -37.82 -17.40 14.60
CA LEU A 119 -36.81 -18.05 13.78
C LEU A 119 -36.07 -19.14 14.56
N ILE A 120 -35.80 -18.93 15.85
CA ILE A 120 -35.17 -19.94 16.74
C ILE A 120 -36.01 -21.22 16.80
N ASN A 121 -37.32 -21.10 17.00
CA ASN A 121 -38.22 -22.25 16.97
C ASN A 121 -38.16 -23.01 15.62
N THR A 122 -38.03 -22.26 14.53
CA THR A 122 -37.92 -22.82 13.18
C THR A 122 -36.58 -23.53 12.98
N LEU A 123 -35.47 -22.94 13.48
CA LEU A 123 -34.14 -23.56 13.49
C LEU A 123 -34.16 -24.89 14.25
N GLN A 124 -34.78 -24.95 15.44
CA GLN A 124 -34.87 -26.19 16.21
C GLN A 124 -35.57 -27.30 15.43
N LYS A 125 -36.71 -26.98 14.81
CA LYS A 125 -37.48 -27.91 13.97
C LYS A 125 -36.66 -28.40 12.77
N ASP A 126 -36.01 -27.49 12.05
CA ASP A 126 -35.29 -27.84 10.82
C ASP A 126 -33.97 -28.59 11.09
N LEU A 127 -33.31 -28.34 12.23
CA LEU A 127 -32.15 -29.13 12.67
C LEU A 127 -32.51 -30.57 13.04
N GLN A 128 -33.76 -30.81 13.46
CA GLN A 128 -34.28 -32.15 13.75
C GLN A 128 -34.97 -32.81 12.54
N SER A 129 -35.08 -32.10 11.40
CA SER A 129 -35.71 -32.62 10.18
C SER A 129 -34.97 -33.84 9.63
N GLN A 130 -35.67 -34.74 8.94
CA GLN A 130 -35.05 -35.84 8.19
C GLN A 130 -34.38 -35.36 6.89
N SER A 131 -34.76 -34.17 6.41
CA SER A 131 -34.18 -33.56 5.22
C SER A 131 -32.81 -32.98 5.53
N TYR A 132 -31.76 -33.54 4.93
CA TYR A 132 -30.40 -33.00 5.06
C TYR A 132 -30.27 -31.59 4.47
N LEU A 133 -31.16 -31.18 3.56
CA LEU A 133 -31.18 -29.83 2.97
C LEU A 133 -31.69 -28.80 3.97
N ASP A 134 -32.73 -29.15 4.74
CA ASP A 134 -33.31 -28.30 5.78
C ASP A 134 -32.30 -28.11 6.92
N GLN A 135 -31.71 -29.21 7.40
CA GLN A 135 -30.62 -29.19 8.37
C GLN A 135 -29.45 -28.31 7.88
N SER A 136 -29.08 -28.44 6.60
CA SER A 136 -28.00 -27.66 6.00
C SER A 136 -28.31 -26.18 5.86
N ALA A 137 -29.58 -25.80 5.70
CA ALA A 137 -30.01 -24.41 5.64
C ALA A 137 -30.02 -23.79 7.04
N ALA A 138 -30.58 -24.50 8.02
CA ALA A 138 -30.58 -24.09 9.42
C ALA A 138 -29.16 -23.92 9.98
N LEU A 139 -28.26 -24.89 9.76
CA LEU A 139 -26.85 -24.80 10.19
C LEU A 139 -26.12 -23.59 9.60
N ASN A 140 -26.40 -23.26 8.32
CA ASN A 140 -25.84 -22.05 7.71
C ASN A 140 -26.39 -20.79 8.38
N ALA A 141 -27.70 -20.73 8.65
CA ALA A 141 -28.32 -19.57 9.26
C ALA A 141 -27.78 -19.30 10.67
N VAL A 142 -27.55 -20.36 11.47
CA VAL A 142 -26.93 -20.26 12.80
C VAL A 142 -25.57 -19.55 12.78
N CYS A 143 -24.79 -19.72 11.70
CA CYS A 143 -23.48 -19.07 11.57
C CYS A 143 -23.58 -17.55 11.48
N TYR A 144 -24.70 -16.98 11.03
CA TYR A 144 -24.86 -15.54 10.77
C TYR A 144 -25.80 -14.85 11.76
N LEU A 145 -26.82 -15.54 12.25
CA LEU A 145 -27.78 -14.98 13.21
C LEU A 145 -27.14 -14.64 14.56
N TYR A 146 -27.72 -13.66 15.24
CA TYR A 146 -27.29 -13.20 16.56
C TYR A 146 -28.51 -12.94 17.47
N HIS A 147 -28.60 -13.72 18.54
CA HIS A 147 -29.60 -13.59 19.61
C HIS A 147 -29.14 -14.34 20.87
N PRO A 148 -29.36 -13.83 22.09
CA PRO A 148 -28.90 -14.45 23.33
C PRO A 148 -29.45 -15.86 23.57
N GLU A 149 -30.65 -16.17 23.09
CA GLU A 149 -31.27 -17.50 23.29
C GLU A 149 -30.80 -18.59 22.31
N ILE A 150 -30.08 -18.22 21.22
CA ILE A 150 -29.64 -19.18 20.20
C ILE A 150 -28.74 -20.29 20.79
N PRO A 151 -27.69 -19.99 21.57
CA PRO A 151 -26.77 -21.01 22.07
C PRO A 151 -27.49 -22.08 22.90
N GLU A 152 -28.30 -21.67 23.86
CA GLU A 152 -29.04 -22.59 24.73
C GLU A 152 -30.03 -23.45 23.93
N SER A 153 -30.67 -22.85 22.93
CA SER A 153 -31.70 -23.51 22.13
C SER A 153 -31.17 -24.46 21.07
N VAL A 154 -29.96 -24.24 20.55
CA VAL A 154 -29.49 -24.85 19.30
C VAL A 154 -28.24 -25.72 19.48
N ILE A 155 -27.40 -25.48 20.49
CA ILE A 155 -26.10 -26.14 20.62
C ILE A 155 -26.18 -27.68 20.64
N ASP A 156 -27.09 -28.26 21.44
CA ASP A 156 -27.21 -29.72 21.56
C ASP A 156 -27.77 -30.34 20.27
N LEU A 157 -28.55 -29.57 19.50
CA LEU A 157 -29.02 -29.98 18.19
C LEU A 157 -27.88 -29.97 17.17
N VAL A 158 -27.03 -28.94 17.19
CA VAL A 158 -25.83 -28.87 16.35
C VAL A 158 -24.90 -30.04 16.64
N LEU A 159 -24.64 -30.34 17.92
CA LEU A 159 -23.82 -31.50 18.32
C LEU A 159 -24.40 -32.83 17.81
N LYS A 160 -25.73 -33.01 17.86
CA LYS A 160 -26.41 -34.18 17.28
C LYS A 160 -26.25 -34.25 15.77
N THR A 161 -26.32 -33.12 15.06
CA THR A 161 -26.16 -33.11 13.58
C THR A 161 -24.76 -33.52 13.12
N MET A 162 -23.75 -33.44 13.99
CA MET A 162 -22.40 -33.95 13.71
C MET A 162 -22.33 -35.48 13.60
N GLN A 163 -23.36 -36.21 14.04
CA GLN A 163 -23.41 -37.68 13.97
C GLN A 163 -24.25 -38.18 12.78
N VAL A 164 -24.82 -37.27 11.98
CA VAL A 164 -25.65 -37.60 10.83
C VAL A 164 -24.81 -38.27 9.72
N PRO A 165 -25.32 -39.32 9.04
CA PRO A 165 -24.55 -40.06 8.03
C PRO A 165 -24.12 -39.21 6.83
N LYS A 166 -24.81 -38.10 6.56
CA LYS A 166 -24.51 -37.21 5.44
C LYS A 166 -23.35 -36.24 5.77
N GLN A 167 -22.21 -36.41 5.09
CA GLN A 167 -21.03 -35.55 5.27
C GLN A 167 -21.28 -34.04 5.12
N VAL A 168 -22.22 -33.63 4.25
CA VAL A 168 -22.53 -32.20 4.02
C VAL A 168 -23.13 -31.55 5.26
N VAL A 169 -23.89 -32.31 6.05
CA VAL A 169 -24.45 -31.82 7.32
C VAL A 169 -23.35 -31.76 8.37
N ARG A 170 -22.57 -32.84 8.54
CA ARG A 170 -21.48 -32.89 9.51
C ARG A 170 -20.47 -31.75 9.33
N LYS A 171 -20.02 -31.49 8.10
CA LYS A 171 -19.07 -30.39 7.81
C LYS A 171 -19.63 -29.00 8.16
N LYS A 172 -20.94 -28.78 7.94
CA LYS A 172 -21.61 -27.52 8.29
C LYS A 172 -21.82 -27.40 9.79
N ALA A 173 -22.11 -28.51 10.46
CA ALA A 173 -22.26 -28.56 11.91
C ALA A 173 -20.96 -28.21 12.63
N VAL A 174 -19.82 -28.69 12.13
CA VAL A 174 -18.48 -28.31 12.62
C VAL A 174 -18.28 -26.79 12.53
N MET A 175 -18.56 -26.18 11.38
CA MET A 175 -18.44 -24.72 11.22
C MET A 175 -19.43 -23.95 12.11
N ALA A 176 -20.69 -24.39 12.17
CA ALA A 176 -21.70 -23.77 13.02
C ALA A 176 -21.32 -23.83 14.50
N LEU A 177 -20.71 -24.93 14.95
CA LEU A 177 -20.21 -25.08 16.31
C LEU A 177 -19.09 -24.08 16.62
N TYR A 178 -18.17 -23.87 15.69
CA TYR A 178 -17.13 -22.84 15.82
C TYR A 178 -17.72 -21.42 15.90
N PHE A 179 -18.68 -21.08 15.04
CA PHE A 179 -19.33 -19.77 15.11
C PHE A 179 -20.09 -19.56 16.42
N LEU A 180 -20.75 -20.59 16.95
CA LEU A 180 -21.39 -20.52 18.27
C LEU A 180 -20.34 -20.32 19.38
N TYR A 181 -19.22 -21.04 19.30
CA TYR A 181 -18.11 -20.90 20.23
C TYR A 181 -17.54 -19.48 20.25
N GLU A 182 -17.23 -18.94 19.07
CA GLU A 182 -16.63 -17.62 18.94
C GLU A 182 -17.60 -16.48 19.29
N LYS A 183 -18.87 -16.58 18.88
CA LYS A 183 -19.84 -15.51 19.12
C LYS A 183 -20.32 -15.42 20.57
N TYR A 184 -20.37 -16.54 21.27
CA TYR A 184 -21.00 -16.63 22.59
C TYR A 184 -20.04 -17.10 23.70
N ASN A 185 -18.74 -17.17 23.40
CA ASN A 185 -17.69 -17.59 24.34
C ASN A 185 -18.02 -18.90 25.06
N LEU A 186 -18.48 -19.90 24.30
CA LEU A 186 -18.81 -21.20 24.87
C LEU A 186 -17.57 -21.87 25.46
N PRO A 187 -17.71 -22.66 26.56
CA PRO A 187 -16.59 -23.40 27.10
C PRO A 187 -16.08 -24.43 26.07
N LEU A 188 -14.77 -24.44 25.84
CA LEU A 188 -14.12 -25.33 24.87
C LEU A 188 -14.40 -26.81 25.19
N ASP A 189 -14.42 -27.18 26.47
CA ASP A 189 -14.71 -28.53 26.96
C ASP A 189 -16.02 -29.12 26.41
N ARG A 190 -17.01 -28.26 26.13
CA ARG A 190 -18.32 -28.69 25.61
C ARG A 190 -18.27 -29.09 24.13
N ILE A 191 -17.40 -28.45 23.34
CA ILE A 191 -17.34 -28.63 21.88
C ILE A 191 -16.20 -29.53 21.45
N GLU A 192 -15.13 -29.56 22.24
CA GLU A 192 -13.86 -30.21 21.93
C GLU A 192 -13.99 -31.71 21.59
N PRO A 193 -14.73 -32.55 22.35
CA PRO A 193 -14.86 -33.97 22.03
C PRO A 193 -15.38 -34.23 20.61
N ASN A 194 -16.38 -33.45 20.20
CA ASN A 194 -16.99 -33.55 18.89
C ASN A 194 -16.05 -33.02 17.79
N LEU A 195 -15.29 -31.96 18.06
CA LEU A 195 -14.29 -31.43 17.11
C LEU A 195 -13.12 -32.41 16.91
N ARG A 196 -12.68 -33.11 17.97
CA ARG A 196 -11.68 -34.18 17.89
C ARG A 196 -12.19 -35.36 17.07
N GLN A 197 -13.45 -35.75 17.26
CA GLN A 197 -14.09 -36.79 16.45
C GLN A 197 -14.17 -36.37 14.97
N ALA A 198 -14.56 -35.13 14.69
CA ALA A 198 -14.66 -34.61 13.33
C ALA A 198 -13.31 -34.54 12.60
N LEU A 199 -12.21 -34.32 13.32
CA LEU A 199 -10.85 -34.37 12.76
C LEU A 199 -10.43 -35.79 12.32
N ASN A 200 -11.06 -36.82 12.90
CA ASN A 200 -10.86 -38.24 12.58
C ASN A 200 -11.98 -38.82 11.71
N ASP A 201 -12.81 -37.97 11.07
CA ASP A 201 -13.92 -38.42 10.23
C ASP A 201 -13.45 -39.20 8.99
N GLN A 202 -14.28 -40.14 8.52
CA GLN A 202 -14.01 -40.93 7.33
C GLN A 202 -14.03 -40.08 6.05
N ASP A 203 -14.89 -39.06 6.01
CA ASP A 203 -14.99 -38.12 4.90
C ASP A 203 -13.99 -36.97 5.09
N HIS A 204 -13.01 -36.87 4.19
CA HIS A 204 -12.01 -35.80 4.18
C HIS A 204 -12.63 -34.39 4.18
N SER A 205 -13.84 -34.20 3.62
CA SER A 205 -14.53 -32.89 3.65
C SER A 205 -14.86 -32.40 5.05
N VAL A 206 -15.20 -33.34 5.96
CA VAL A 206 -15.50 -33.05 7.37
C VAL A 206 -14.20 -32.84 8.12
N ALA A 207 -13.19 -33.71 7.90
CA ALA A 207 -11.87 -33.59 8.51
C ALA A 207 -11.20 -32.25 8.16
N PHE A 208 -11.28 -31.80 6.91
CA PHE A 208 -10.74 -30.49 6.50
C PHE A 208 -11.51 -29.33 7.14
N SER A 209 -12.83 -29.44 7.30
CA SER A 209 -13.61 -28.42 8.00
C SER A 209 -13.23 -28.34 9.48
N ALA A 210 -13.00 -29.49 10.12
CA ALA A 210 -12.52 -29.58 11.49
C ALA A 210 -11.09 -29.04 11.63
N LEU A 211 -10.22 -29.32 10.66
CA LEU A 211 -8.86 -28.77 10.61
C LEU A 211 -8.88 -27.23 10.56
N SER A 212 -9.71 -26.64 9.69
CA SER A 212 -9.85 -25.17 9.62
C SER A 212 -10.33 -24.57 10.95
N VAL A 213 -11.29 -25.23 11.62
CA VAL A 213 -11.78 -24.83 12.94
C VAL A 213 -10.69 -24.95 14.01
N TRP A 214 -9.96 -26.06 14.04
CA TRP A 214 -8.85 -26.26 14.97
C TRP A 214 -7.74 -25.22 14.77
N LYS A 215 -7.40 -24.89 13.53
CA LYS A 215 -6.47 -23.79 13.23
C LYS A 215 -6.91 -22.47 13.87
N MET A 216 -8.20 -22.16 13.86
CA MET A 216 -8.73 -20.93 14.46
C MET A 216 -8.72 -20.99 16.00
N ILE A 217 -9.06 -22.15 16.59
CA ILE A 217 -9.02 -22.36 18.05
C ILE A 217 -7.58 -22.31 18.58
N LEU A 218 -6.65 -22.99 17.92
CA LEU A 218 -5.24 -23.10 18.34
C LEU A 218 -4.50 -21.76 18.38
N ARG A 219 -4.97 -20.76 17.62
CA ARG A 219 -4.46 -19.38 17.70
C ARG A 219 -4.84 -18.67 19.00
N LYS A 220 -5.94 -19.09 19.63
CA LYS A 220 -6.44 -18.51 20.89
C LYS A 220 -6.05 -19.36 22.09
N ASP A 221 -6.20 -20.68 21.99
CA ASP A 221 -5.91 -21.64 23.05
C ASP A 221 -5.06 -22.81 22.52
N PHE A 222 -3.79 -22.80 22.88
CA PHE A 222 -2.78 -23.71 22.33
C PHE A 222 -2.91 -25.13 22.90
N ARG A 223 -2.78 -26.14 22.02
CA ARG A 223 -2.87 -27.57 22.34
C ARG A 223 -1.95 -28.41 21.44
N ASP A 224 -1.00 -29.12 22.05
CA ASP A 224 -0.01 -29.93 21.32
C ASP A 224 -0.56 -31.28 20.82
N ASP A 225 -1.57 -31.83 21.50
CA ASP A 225 -2.03 -33.20 21.31
C ASP A 225 -2.83 -33.42 20.00
N ILE A 226 -3.20 -32.34 19.33
CA ILE A 226 -3.93 -32.33 18.05
C ILE A 226 -2.96 -32.55 16.88
N LEU A 227 -1.68 -32.23 17.06
CA LEU A 227 -0.67 -32.21 16.02
C LEU A 227 -0.47 -33.56 15.30
N PRO A 228 -0.49 -34.74 15.96
CA PRO A 228 -0.41 -36.02 15.28
C PRO A 228 -1.54 -36.25 14.26
N ALA A 229 -2.76 -35.78 14.56
CA ALA A 229 -3.88 -35.89 13.64
C ALA A 229 -3.69 -34.98 12.41
N VAL A 230 -3.14 -33.78 12.61
CA VAL A 230 -2.81 -32.85 11.51
C VAL A 230 -1.69 -33.41 10.62
N CYS A 231 -0.62 -33.97 11.21
CA CYS A 231 0.46 -34.65 10.47
C CYS A 231 -0.07 -35.81 9.62
N ARG A 232 -0.98 -36.62 10.18
CA ARG A 232 -1.64 -37.71 9.45
C ARG A 232 -2.45 -37.20 8.27
N ILE A 233 -3.25 -36.14 8.45
CA ILE A 233 -4.05 -35.53 7.37
C ILE A 233 -3.13 -35.02 6.25
N ASN A 234 -2.06 -34.30 6.60
CA ASN A 234 -1.13 -33.77 5.59
C ASN A 234 -0.43 -34.89 4.81
N ARG A 235 0.05 -35.94 5.49
CA ARG A 235 0.61 -37.14 4.83
C ARG A 235 -0.38 -37.79 3.87
N GLN A 236 -1.65 -37.95 4.26
CA GLN A 236 -2.67 -38.49 3.36
C GLN A 236 -2.84 -37.66 2.09
N ILE A 237 -2.70 -36.32 2.16
CA ILE A 237 -2.72 -35.46 0.99
C ILE A 237 -1.47 -35.68 0.13
N ILE A 238 -0.27 -35.66 0.72
CA ILE A 238 1.01 -35.83 0.01
C ILE A 238 1.07 -37.21 -0.68
N GLU A 239 0.68 -38.27 0.02
CA GLU A 239 0.59 -39.65 -0.49
C GLU A 239 -0.56 -39.89 -1.48
N ARG A 240 -1.34 -38.85 -1.81
CA ARG A 240 -2.49 -38.89 -2.74
C ARG A 240 -3.59 -39.89 -2.33
N ARG A 241 -3.80 -40.09 -1.03
CA ARG A 241 -4.87 -40.92 -0.45
C ARG A 241 -6.21 -40.19 -0.35
N VAL A 242 -6.26 -38.91 -0.73
CA VAL A 242 -7.47 -38.09 -0.77
C VAL A 242 -8.15 -38.20 -2.14
N HIS A 243 -9.50 -38.15 -2.16
CA HIS A 243 -10.28 -38.23 -3.39
C HIS A 243 -9.95 -37.08 -4.37
N LYS A 244 -9.89 -37.40 -5.67
CA LYS A 244 -9.49 -36.43 -6.72
C LYS A 244 -10.43 -35.22 -6.85
N SER A 245 -11.64 -35.27 -6.30
CA SER A 245 -12.57 -34.12 -6.28
C SER A 245 -12.03 -32.90 -5.53
N PHE A 246 -11.03 -33.08 -4.66
CA PHE A 246 -10.36 -31.99 -3.96
C PHE A 246 -9.20 -31.38 -4.76
N THR A 247 -9.01 -31.79 -6.00
CA THR A 247 -7.96 -31.25 -6.87
C THR A 247 -8.37 -29.89 -7.42
N TYR A 248 -7.58 -28.85 -7.17
CA TYR A 248 -7.75 -27.52 -7.74
C TYR A 248 -6.61 -27.23 -8.71
N HIS A 249 -6.94 -27.06 -10.00
CA HIS A 249 -5.97 -26.86 -11.09
C HIS A 249 -4.75 -27.82 -11.05
N GLY A 250 -4.97 -29.05 -10.56
CA GLY A 250 -3.94 -30.07 -10.47
C GLY A 250 -3.19 -30.20 -9.15
N VAL A 251 -3.41 -29.30 -8.20
CA VAL A 251 -2.89 -29.38 -6.82
C VAL A 251 -3.95 -30.06 -5.95
N LEU A 252 -3.57 -31.06 -5.17
CA LEU A 252 -4.50 -31.83 -4.35
C LEU A 252 -4.75 -31.14 -3.01
N ALA A 253 -6.02 -30.80 -2.73
CA ALA A 253 -6.47 -30.21 -1.46
C ALA A 253 -5.60 -29.04 -0.94
N PRO A 254 -5.31 -28.01 -1.76
CA PRO A 254 -4.35 -26.96 -1.40
C PRO A 254 -4.73 -26.19 -0.13
N TRP A 255 -6.01 -25.87 0.08
CA TRP A 255 -6.47 -25.18 1.28
C TRP A 255 -6.28 -26.00 2.56
N ALA A 256 -6.46 -27.32 2.49
CA ALA A 256 -6.22 -28.18 3.64
C ALA A 256 -4.72 -28.29 3.94
N GLN A 257 -3.86 -28.32 2.92
CA GLN A 257 -2.41 -28.25 3.12
C GLN A 257 -2.00 -26.93 3.79
N LEU A 258 -2.51 -25.79 3.31
CA LEU A 258 -2.28 -24.48 3.92
C LEU A 258 -2.75 -24.43 5.37
N ASP A 259 -3.91 -25.04 5.69
CA ASP A 259 -4.40 -25.13 7.06
C ASP A 259 -3.48 -25.99 7.95
N CYS A 260 -2.95 -27.11 7.44
CA CYS A 260 -1.94 -27.91 8.15
C CYS A 260 -0.66 -27.12 8.42
N LEU A 261 -0.13 -26.42 7.39
CA LEU A 261 1.08 -25.61 7.50
C LEU A 261 0.90 -24.47 8.52
N ALA A 262 -0.25 -23.80 8.52
CA ALA A 262 -0.57 -22.76 9.50
C ALA A 262 -0.64 -23.32 10.94
N VAL A 263 -1.10 -24.56 11.13
CA VAL A 263 -1.06 -25.21 12.46
C VAL A 263 0.38 -25.51 12.88
N TYR A 264 1.24 -25.96 11.95
CA TYR A 264 2.66 -26.17 12.24
C TYR A 264 3.36 -24.88 12.64
N GLU A 265 3.04 -23.76 11.98
CA GLU A 265 3.60 -22.44 12.32
C GLU A 265 3.29 -22.07 13.78
N ILE A 266 2.04 -22.27 14.21
CA ILE A 266 1.60 -22.01 15.58
C ILE A 266 2.41 -22.88 16.55
N TYR A 267 2.56 -24.17 16.24
CA TYR A 267 3.31 -25.09 17.08
C TYR A 267 4.80 -24.72 17.22
N ILE A 268 5.46 -24.41 16.10
CA ILE A 268 6.89 -24.06 16.08
C ILE A 268 7.15 -22.80 16.91
N ARG A 269 6.27 -21.78 16.82
CA ARG A 269 6.40 -20.55 17.61
C ARG A 269 6.22 -20.76 19.11
N HIS A 270 5.38 -21.71 19.53
CA HIS A 270 5.17 -22.01 20.94
C HIS A 270 6.23 -22.95 21.53
N ASN A 271 6.84 -23.81 20.71
CA ASN A 271 7.79 -24.84 21.15
C ASN A 271 9.22 -24.62 20.61
N THR A 272 9.71 -23.37 20.62
CA THR A 272 11.01 -22.97 20.07
C THR A 272 12.23 -23.66 20.69
N HIS A 273 12.10 -24.27 21.87
CA HIS A 273 13.22 -24.84 22.64
C HIS A 273 13.24 -26.38 22.72
N ASN A 274 12.30 -27.07 22.09
CA ASN A 274 12.21 -28.54 22.18
C ASN A 274 12.51 -29.19 20.83
N GLU A 275 13.67 -29.86 20.73
CA GLU A 275 13.98 -30.83 19.67
C GLU A 275 13.12 -32.10 19.85
N SER A 276 11.81 -31.95 19.68
CA SER A 276 10.89 -33.07 19.74
C SER A 276 10.97 -33.90 18.46
N SER A 277 10.76 -35.22 18.57
CA SER A 277 10.63 -36.10 17.39
C SER A 277 9.55 -35.62 16.42
N ILE A 278 8.54 -34.92 16.93
CA ILE A 278 7.44 -34.34 16.17
C ILE A 278 7.92 -33.15 15.32
N LEU A 279 8.84 -32.33 15.82
CA LEU A 279 9.43 -31.23 15.06
C LEU A 279 10.21 -31.75 13.84
N MET A 280 10.95 -32.86 14.01
CA MET A 280 11.64 -33.54 12.90
C MET A 280 10.63 -34.10 11.88
N GLU A 281 9.51 -34.66 12.35
CA GLU A 281 8.44 -35.14 11.49
C GLU A 281 7.79 -33.99 10.69
N ILE A 282 7.51 -32.84 11.33
CA ILE A 282 7.01 -31.64 10.65
C ILE A 282 8.01 -31.18 9.59
N HIS A 283 9.28 -31.06 9.95
CA HIS A 283 10.34 -30.64 9.02
C HIS A 283 10.39 -31.55 7.78
N GLN A 284 10.34 -32.87 7.97
CA GLN A 284 10.31 -33.82 6.87
C GLN A 284 9.05 -33.66 6.00
N ILE A 285 7.86 -33.55 6.62
CA ILE A 285 6.60 -33.36 5.90
C ILE A 285 6.62 -32.07 5.08
N VAL A 286 7.16 -30.97 5.62
CA VAL A 286 7.26 -29.68 4.92
C VAL A 286 8.20 -29.78 3.72
N LYS A 287 9.34 -30.46 3.85
CA LYS A 287 10.26 -30.73 2.71
C LYS A 287 9.62 -31.58 1.63
N GLU A 288 8.91 -32.64 2.01
CA GLU A 288 8.16 -33.48 1.05
C GLU A 288 7.04 -32.68 0.36
N CYS A 289 6.36 -31.80 1.11
CA CYS A 289 5.34 -30.91 0.58
C CYS A 289 5.93 -29.98 -0.48
N LEU A 290 7.04 -29.29 -0.17
CA LEU A 290 7.76 -28.41 -1.10
C LEU A 290 8.17 -29.15 -2.38
N ASN A 291 8.78 -30.34 -2.26
CA ASN A 291 9.20 -31.15 -3.40
C ASN A 291 8.05 -31.68 -4.27
N SER A 292 6.85 -31.81 -3.68
CA SER A 292 5.66 -32.25 -4.41
C SER A 292 5.06 -31.16 -5.32
N ILE A 293 5.49 -29.90 -5.17
CA ILE A 293 4.99 -28.74 -5.92
C ILE A 293 5.61 -28.71 -7.31
N LEU A 294 5.06 -29.51 -8.22
CA LEU A 294 5.53 -29.61 -9.61
C LEU A 294 4.87 -28.58 -10.57
N ARG A 295 3.91 -27.77 -10.10
CA ARG A 295 3.02 -26.99 -10.99
C ARG A 295 3.13 -25.49 -10.74
N LYS A 296 3.29 -24.72 -11.82
CA LYS A 296 3.25 -23.24 -11.83
C LYS A 296 1.81 -22.72 -11.75
N VAL A 297 1.14 -22.97 -10.63
CA VAL A 297 -0.24 -22.55 -10.37
C VAL A 297 -0.26 -21.78 -9.04
N ASP A 298 -1.09 -20.74 -8.94
CA ASP A 298 -1.17 -19.86 -7.77
C ASP A 298 -1.38 -20.61 -6.44
N ALA A 299 -2.22 -21.65 -6.43
CA ALA A 299 -2.42 -22.47 -5.24
C ALA A 299 -1.15 -23.21 -4.79
N ALA A 300 -0.31 -23.62 -5.75
CA ALA A 300 0.99 -24.25 -5.47
C ALA A 300 1.99 -23.21 -4.94
N PHE A 301 1.97 -21.99 -5.48
CA PHE A 301 2.79 -20.89 -4.99
C PHE A 301 2.46 -20.47 -3.55
N ALA A 302 1.17 -20.47 -3.18
CA ALA A 302 0.75 -20.22 -1.80
C ALA A 302 1.31 -21.28 -0.83
N ILE A 303 1.28 -22.56 -1.21
CA ILE A 303 1.85 -23.65 -0.40
C ILE A 303 3.37 -23.48 -0.29
N LEU A 304 4.04 -23.17 -1.40
CA LEU A 304 5.48 -22.92 -1.44
C LEU A 304 5.90 -21.80 -0.49
N LEU A 305 5.16 -20.69 -0.48
CA LEU A 305 5.42 -19.58 0.44
C LEU A 305 5.34 -20.02 1.91
N GLU A 306 4.25 -20.70 2.28
CA GLU A 306 4.08 -21.16 3.67
C GLU A 306 5.13 -22.22 4.04
N CYS A 307 5.48 -23.14 3.14
CA CYS A 307 6.58 -24.07 3.35
C CYS A 307 7.91 -23.33 3.57
N THR A 308 8.22 -22.31 2.75
CA THR A 308 9.44 -21.51 2.89
C THR A 308 9.52 -20.85 4.26
N LYS A 309 8.42 -20.20 4.68
CA LYS A 309 8.31 -19.53 5.97
C LYS A 309 8.54 -20.49 7.14
N LEU A 310 7.97 -21.69 7.08
CA LEU A 310 8.19 -22.73 8.10
C LEU A 310 9.64 -23.22 8.11
N LEU A 311 10.25 -23.43 6.95
CA LEU A 311 11.64 -23.89 6.85
C LEU A 311 12.63 -22.83 7.34
N GLY A 312 12.34 -21.54 7.11
CA GLY A 312 13.09 -20.42 7.67
C GLY A 312 13.05 -20.40 9.20
N LEU A 313 11.86 -20.61 9.79
CA LEU A 313 11.71 -20.72 11.26
C LEU A 313 12.45 -21.94 11.86
N LEU A 314 12.59 -23.02 11.09
CA LEU A 314 13.27 -24.25 11.53
C LEU A 314 14.79 -24.23 11.30
N ASN A 315 15.35 -23.11 10.79
CA ASN A 315 16.76 -22.93 10.44
C ASN A 315 17.32 -24.09 9.60
N THR A 316 16.67 -24.33 8.46
CA THR A 316 17.01 -25.44 7.55
C THR A 316 18.24 -25.10 6.70
N GLN A 317 19.06 -26.11 6.37
CA GLN A 317 20.22 -25.98 5.46
C GLN A 317 19.91 -25.24 4.14
N GLU A 318 20.90 -24.45 3.69
CA GLU A 318 20.84 -23.52 2.55
C GLU A 318 20.33 -24.13 1.24
N ASP A 319 20.78 -25.36 0.89
CA ASP A 319 20.41 -26.06 -0.36
C ASP A 319 18.89 -26.23 -0.56
N THR A 320 18.11 -26.11 0.52
CA THR A 320 16.65 -26.27 0.45
C THR A 320 15.99 -25.15 -0.35
N PHE A 321 16.61 -23.97 -0.46
CA PHE A 321 15.99 -22.76 -1.02
C PHE A 321 16.40 -22.44 -2.48
N ASP A 322 17.08 -23.35 -3.17
CA ASP A 322 17.57 -23.18 -4.55
C ASP A 322 16.47 -22.81 -5.58
N TYR A 323 15.21 -23.16 -5.31
CA TYR A 323 14.11 -22.81 -6.20
C TYR A 323 13.85 -21.29 -6.30
N LEU A 324 14.28 -20.50 -5.30
CA LEU A 324 14.07 -19.05 -5.26
C LEU A 324 14.79 -18.31 -6.39
N ASP A 325 15.90 -18.85 -6.89
CA ASP A 325 16.65 -18.29 -8.02
C ASP A 325 15.71 -18.07 -9.22
N SER A 326 14.85 -19.06 -9.51
CA SER A 326 13.89 -18.99 -10.60
C SER A 326 12.76 -17.98 -10.40
N PHE A 327 12.43 -17.61 -9.15
CA PHE A 327 11.41 -16.63 -8.82
C PHE A 327 11.96 -15.20 -8.89
N LEU A 328 13.16 -14.97 -8.36
CA LEU A 328 13.83 -13.66 -8.39
C LEU A 328 14.14 -13.23 -9.83
N GLU A 329 14.47 -14.18 -10.70
CA GLU A 329 14.73 -13.92 -12.13
C GLU A 329 13.48 -14.02 -13.02
N ALA A 330 12.30 -14.30 -12.45
CA ALA A 330 11.09 -14.49 -13.24
C ALA A 330 10.69 -13.19 -13.96
N SER A 331 10.21 -13.25 -15.20
CA SER A 331 9.75 -12.03 -15.90
C SER A 331 8.44 -11.46 -15.34
N ASN A 332 7.69 -12.23 -14.55
CA ASN A 332 6.39 -11.82 -13.99
C ASN A 332 6.60 -11.17 -12.62
N HIS A 333 6.13 -9.93 -12.45
CA HIS A 333 6.25 -9.17 -11.21
C HIS A 333 5.65 -9.89 -9.99
N ASN A 334 4.52 -10.59 -10.14
CA ASN A 334 3.92 -11.35 -9.04
C ASN A 334 4.82 -12.49 -8.56
N LEU A 335 5.55 -13.13 -9.48
CA LEU A 335 6.48 -14.21 -9.14
C LEU A 335 7.77 -13.66 -8.52
N LYS A 336 8.26 -12.52 -9.02
CA LYS A 336 9.38 -11.80 -8.38
C LYS A 336 9.01 -11.39 -6.95
N TYR A 337 7.86 -10.75 -6.78
CA TYR A 337 7.35 -10.34 -5.48
C TYR A 337 7.21 -11.53 -4.53
N LEU A 338 6.70 -12.66 -5.01
CA LEU A 338 6.64 -13.89 -4.23
C LEU A 338 8.03 -14.37 -3.80
N GLY A 339 9.03 -14.31 -4.68
CA GLY A 339 10.42 -14.63 -4.35
C GLY A 339 11.02 -13.70 -3.30
N LEU A 340 10.79 -12.39 -3.42
CA LEU A 340 11.20 -11.39 -2.42
C LEU A 340 10.50 -11.64 -1.07
N LEU A 341 9.21 -11.94 -1.09
CA LEU A 341 8.46 -12.26 0.11
C LEU A 341 9.00 -13.53 0.78
N CYS A 342 9.35 -14.55 0.01
CA CYS A 342 10.02 -15.76 0.51
C CYS A 342 11.35 -15.42 1.19
N LEU A 343 12.20 -14.59 0.57
CA LEU A 343 13.47 -14.14 1.16
C LEU A 343 13.26 -13.42 2.50
N SER A 344 12.20 -12.63 2.64
CA SER A 344 11.91 -11.89 3.89
C SER A 344 11.66 -12.79 5.10
N PHE A 345 11.34 -14.07 4.88
CA PHE A 345 11.13 -15.05 5.95
C PHE A 345 12.33 -15.95 6.22
N ILE A 346 13.37 -15.88 5.39
CA ILE A 346 14.58 -16.69 5.56
C ILE A 346 15.60 -15.87 6.35
N ASP A 347 16.22 -16.52 7.34
CA ASP A 347 17.25 -15.88 8.14
C ASP A 347 18.45 -15.48 7.27
N ARG A 348 19.03 -14.32 7.55
CA ARG A 348 20.00 -13.66 6.65
C ARG A 348 21.28 -14.48 6.51
N ASP A 349 21.63 -15.24 7.55
CA ASP A 349 22.80 -16.13 7.56
C ASP A 349 22.68 -17.27 6.54
N LEU A 350 21.46 -17.62 6.13
CA LEU A 350 21.18 -18.66 5.12
C LEU A 350 21.11 -18.11 3.68
N TRP A 351 21.31 -16.80 3.50
CA TRP A 351 21.21 -16.19 2.18
C TRP A 351 22.46 -16.47 1.35
N LYS A 352 22.28 -16.87 0.10
CA LYS A 352 23.37 -16.94 -0.87
C LYS A 352 23.94 -15.55 -1.12
N GLU A 353 25.27 -15.43 -1.22
CA GLU A 353 25.93 -14.14 -1.54
C GLU A 353 25.41 -13.53 -2.85
N ASP A 354 25.04 -14.37 -3.82
CA ASP A 354 24.52 -13.93 -5.12
C ASP A 354 23.14 -13.26 -5.02
N TRP A 355 22.32 -13.62 -4.02
CA TRP A 355 20.98 -13.04 -3.85
C TRP A 355 21.04 -11.55 -3.56
N GLN A 356 22.02 -11.11 -2.76
CA GLN A 356 22.23 -9.69 -2.47
C GLN A 356 22.46 -8.87 -3.74
N LYS A 357 23.23 -9.43 -4.69
CA LYS A 357 23.49 -8.81 -5.99
C LYS A 357 22.25 -8.85 -6.88
N LEU A 358 21.49 -9.95 -6.86
CA LEU A 358 20.27 -10.10 -7.65
C LEU A 358 19.20 -9.06 -7.29
N LEU A 359 19.13 -8.60 -6.04
CA LEU A 359 18.20 -7.53 -5.64
C LEU A 359 18.41 -6.24 -6.45
N GLY A 360 19.65 -5.87 -6.78
CA GLY A 360 19.93 -4.74 -7.68
C GLY A 360 19.37 -4.94 -9.10
N LYS A 361 19.48 -6.17 -9.62
CA LYS A 361 18.89 -6.56 -10.91
C LYS A 361 17.36 -6.57 -10.87
N VAL A 362 16.75 -6.95 -9.73
CA VAL A 362 15.30 -6.90 -9.55
C VAL A 362 14.77 -5.47 -9.66
N ILE A 363 15.47 -4.49 -9.08
CA ILE A 363 15.14 -3.06 -9.23
C ILE A 363 15.22 -2.64 -10.71
N LEU A 364 16.30 -3.02 -11.40
CA LEU A 364 16.50 -2.71 -12.81
C LEU A 364 15.39 -3.27 -13.72
N ASP A 365 14.99 -4.52 -13.47
CA ASP A 365 14.02 -5.21 -14.30
C ASP A 365 12.56 -4.87 -13.95
N SER A 366 12.30 -4.23 -12.80
CA SER A 366 10.94 -4.04 -12.25
C SER A 366 10.68 -2.60 -11.80
N ILE A 367 11.37 -1.62 -12.39
CA ILE A 367 11.25 -0.19 -12.02
C ILE A 367 9.84 0.40 -12.27
N ASP A 368 9.00 -0.29 -13.04
CA ASP A 368 7.62 0.09 -13.34
C ASP A 368 6.61 -0.43 -12.29
N ASP A 369 7.06 -1.14 -11.24
CA ASP A 369 6.18 -1.75 -10.22
C ASP A 369 6.58 -1.33 -8.80
N ASP A 370 5.80 -0.39 -8.25
CA ASP A 370 5.98 0.15 -6.90
C ASP A 370 6.06 -0.95 -5.83
N THR A 371 5.23 -1.99 -5.93
CA THR A 371 5.15 -3.03 -4.89
C THR A 371 6.41 -3.89 -4.84
N VAL A 372 6.99 -4.19 -6.01
CA VAL A 372 8.24 -4.96 -6.12
C VAL A 372 9.41 -4.11 -5.63
N ILE A 373 9.46 -2.83 -6.01
CA ILE A 373 10.52 -1.91 -5.60
C ILE A 373 10.52 -1.73 -4.10
N GLN A 374 9.40 -1.33 -3.50
CA GLN A 374 9.30 -1.11 -2.06
C GLN A 374 9.76 -2.34 -1.26
N LYS A 375 9.32 -3.54 -1.67
CA LYS A 375 9.73 -4.77 -0.98
C LYS A 375 11.22 -5.08 -1.18
N THR A 376 11.76 -4.79 -2.35
CA THR A 376 13.19 -4.98 -2.63
C THR A 376 14.05 -4.03 -1.79
N LEU A 377 13.64 -2.77 -1.65
CA LEU A 377 14.33 -1.78 -0.82
C LEU A 377 14.27 -2.16 0.67
N GLU A 378 13.12 -2.59 1.17
CA GLU A 378 12.98 -3.10 2.55
C GLU A 378 13.96 -4.26 2.84
N LEU A 379 14.11 -5.19 1.89
CA LEU A 379 15.07 -6.29 2.01
C LEU A 379 16.52 -5.80 1.94
N LEU A 380 16.81 -4.85 1.04
CA LEU A 380 18.15 -4.27 0.90
C LEU A 380 18.56 -3.51 2.16
N ASP A 381 17.69 -2.70 2.75
CA ASP A 381 17.93 -2.00 4.02
C ASP A 381 18.31 -2.97 5.14
N SER A 382 17.74 -4.16 5.10
CA SER A 382 18.00 -5.22 6.07
C SER A 382 19.37 -5.89 5.90
N VAL A 383 19.93 -5.92 4.68
CA VAL A 383 21.22 -6.62 4.38
C VAL A 383 22.33 -5.63 3.96
N MET A 384 22.06 -4.33 4.02
CA MET A 384 22.93 -3.31 3.45
C MET A 384 24.32 -3.30 4.11
N ASN A 385 25.34 -3.31 3.28
CA ASN A 385 26.73 -3.04 3.66
C ASN A 385 27.46 -2.39 2.47
N LEU A 386 28.65 -1.83 2.71
CA LEU A 386 29.41 -1.14 1.67
C LEU A 386 29.71 -2.04 0.44
N GLY A 387 29.97 -3.33 0.66
CA GLY A 387 30.21 -4.29 -0.41
C GLY A 387 28.98 -4.56 -1.28
N VAL A 388 27.80 -4.67 -0.66
CA VAL A 388 26.51 -4.84 -1.34
C VAL A 388 26.16 -3.57 -2.10
N LEU A 389 26.28 -2.40 -1.45
CA LEU A 389 25.99 -1.11 -2.06
C LEU A 389 26.83 -0.89 -3.33
N LYS A 390 28.14 -1.19 -3.27
CA LYS A 390 29.05 -1.12 -4.43
C LYS A 390 28.64 -2.07 -5.56
N LYS A 391 28.09 -3.26 -5.24
CA LYS A 391 27.64 -4.24 -6.23
C LYS A 391 26.33 -3.85 -6.92
N ILE A 392 25.39 -3.22 -6.20
CA ILE A 392 24.05 -2.91 -6.71
C ILE A 392 23.95 -1.51 -7.36
N SER A 393 24.82 -0.56 -6.98
CA SER A 393 24.67 0.84 -7.38
C SER A 393 24.62 1.02 -8.90
N THR A 394 25.40 0.24 -9.66
CA THR A 394 25.39 0.32 -11.12
C THR A 394 24.06 -0.09 -11.75
N ASP A 395 23.36 -1.05 -11.15
CA ASP A 395 22.08 -1.54 -11.68
C ASP A 395 20.93 -0.63 -11.25
N VAL A 396 20.98 -0.10 -10.03
CA VAL A 396 20.04 0.91 -9.54
C VAL A 396 20.12 2.20 -10.36
N LEU A 397 21.32 2.69 -10.67
CA LEU A 397 21.50 3.87 -11.52
C LEU A 397 20.94 3.66 -12.93
N LYS A 398 21.15 2.49 -13.52
CA LYS A 398 20.54 2.13 -14.81
C LYS A 398 19.02 2.07 -14.71
N ALA A 399 18.47 1.59 -13.60
CA ALA A 399 17.03 1.52 -13.38
C ALA A 399 16.40 2.92 -13.42
N ILE A 400 16.98 3.86 -12.67
CA ILE A 400 16.56 5.28 -12.64
C ILE A 400 16.65 5.89 -14.04
N SER A 401 17.72 5.60 -14.79
CA SER A 401 17.90 6.15 -16.14
C SER A 401 16.87 5.63 -17.17
N LYS A 402 16.30 4.45 -16.92
CA LYS A 402 15.35 3.77 -17.81
C LYS A 402 13.90 4.17 -17.57
N SER A 403 13.54 4.52 -16.33
CA SER A 403 12.16 4.84 -15.96
C SER A 403 11.80 6.29 -16.29
N ASP A 404 10.59 6.47 -16.84
CA ASP A 404 9.98 7.79 -17.05
C ASP A 404 9.04 8.18 -15.87
N GLU A 405 8.84 7.29 -14.90
CA GLU A 405 7.95 7.53 -13.75
C GLU A 405 8.60 8.40 -12.68
N LYS A 406 8.00 9.56 -12.43
CA LYS A 406 8.51 10.57 -11.50
C LYS A 406 8.65 10.04 -10.07
N GLU A 407 7.61 9.40 -9.54
CA GLU A 407 7.53 9.01 -8.13
C GLU A 407 8.54 7.91 -7.79
N MET A 408 8.70 6.92 -8.68
CA MET A 408 9.66 5.83 -8.47
C MET A 408 11.11 6.31 -8.56
N ASN A 409 11.41 7.18 -9.53
CA ASN A 409 12.74 7.76 -9.65
C ASN A 409 13.10 8.64 -8.44
N GLU A 410 12.13 9.36 -7.88
CA GLU A 410 12.31 10.13 -6.65
C GLU A 410 12.61 9.23 -5.45
N LEU A 411 11.82 8.17 -5.26
CA LEU A 411 11.96 7.23 -4.15
C LEU A 411 13.29 6.46 -4.20
N VAL A 412 13.60 5.81 -5.34
CA VAL A 412 14.83 5.02 -5.51
C VAL A 412 16.06 5.93 -5.50
N GLY A 413 15.95 7.13 -6.07
CA GLY A 413 17.00 8.14 -6.07
C GLY A 413 17.34 8.65 -4.67
N HIS A 414 16.32 9.03 -3.91
CA HIS A 414 16.47 9.47 -2.52
C HIS A 414 17.09 8.36 -1.67
N TRP A 415 16.58 7.14 -1.80
CA TRP A 415 17.08 5.97 -1.10
C TRP A 415 18.57 5.70 -1.40
N LEU A 416 18.98 5.71 -2.67
CA LEU A 416 20.37 5.44 -3.06
C LEU A 416 21.33 6.48 -2.48
N ILE A 417 20.98 7.77 -2.58
CA ILE A 417 21.79 8.88 -2.06
C ILE A 417 21.94 8.76 -0.54
N GLN A 418 20.86 8.46 0.16
CA GLN A 418 20.89 8.28 1.61
C GLN A 418 21.77 7.09 2.00
N CYS A 419 21.65 5.95 1.31
CA CYS A 419 22.50 4.78 1.57
C CYS A 419 23.99 5.08 1.34
N VAL A 420 24.32 5.85 0.30
CA VAL A 420 25.72 6.24 0.03
C VAL A 420 26.28 7.09 1.18
N ASN A 421 25.48 8.01 1.73
CA ASN A 421 25.90 8.83 2.88
C ASN A 421 26.00 8.05 4.20
N ASP A 422 25.09 7.10 4.43
CA ASP A 422 25.01 6.38 5.70
C ASP A 422 26.08 5.28 5.82
N TYR A 423 26.40 4.60 4.72
CA TYR A 423 27.29 3.42 4.72
C TYR A 423 28.72 3.71 4.24
N HIS A 424 29.00 4.91 3.75
CA HIS A 424 30.32 5.29 3.29
C HIS A 424 30.80 6.58 3.96
N ILE A 425 31.86 6.47 4.76
CA ILE A 425 32.42 7.57 5.55
C ILE A 425 33.59 8.24 4.79
N ASP A 426 34.32 7.48 3.96
CA ASP A 426 35.53 7.96 3.29
C ASP A 426 35.18 8.45 1.88
N VAL A 427 35.68 9.61 1.48
CA VAL A 427 35.44 10.08 0.10
C VAL A 427 36.41 9.35 -0.83
N ASP A 428 35.92 8.29 -1.49
CA ASP A 428 36.66 7.57 -2.53
C ASP A 428 36.12 7.85 -3.93
N GLU A 429 36.80 7.31 -4.96
CA GLU A 429 36.40 7.52 -6.35
C GLU A 429 34.96 7.06 -6.61
N TRP A 430 34.60 5.92 -6.05
CA TRP A 430 33.28 5.32 -6.22
C TRP A 430 32.16 6.16 -5.59
N TYR A 431 32.41 6.78 -4.43
CA TYR A 431 31.44 7.66 -3.75
C TYR A 431 31.07 8.83 -4.64
N ILE A 432 32.08 9.52 -5.19
CA ILE A 432 31.92 10.67 -6.06
C ILE A 432 31.16 10.27 -7.33
N ASP A 433 31.60 9.20 -8.00
CA ASP A 433 30.95 8.68 -9.20
C ASP A 433 29.46 8.42 -8.94
N THR A 434 29.17 7.59 -7.93
CA THR A 434 27.81 7.13 -7.64
C THR A 434 26.91 8.27 -7.24
N MET A 435 27.39 9.20 -6.42
CA MET A 435 26.62 10.36 -5.97
C MET A 435 26.29 11.31 -7.12
N LEU A 436 27.27 11.66 -7.96
CA LEU A 436 27.06 12.55 -9.10
C LEU A 436 26.15 11.93 -10.16
N TYR A 437 26.32 10.64 -10.46
CA TYR A 437 25.41 9.93 -11.37
C TYR A 437 23.99 9.82 -10.78
N ALA A 438 23.84 9.55 -9.48
CA ALA A 438 22.53 9.51 -8.84
C ALA A 438 21.82 10.86 -8.93
N LEU A 439 22.51 11.97 -8.61
CA LEU A 439 21.96 13.32 -8.71
C LEU A 439 21.64 13.72 -10.17
N ALA A 440 22.43 13.25 -11.14
CA ALA A 440 22.21 13.55 -12.55
C ALA A 440 21.01 12.79 -13.14
N GLU A 441 20.92 11.48 -12.89
CA GLU A 441 19.88 10.62 -13.46
C GLU A 441 18.50 10.84 -12.79
N THR A 442 18.48 11.29 -11.53
CA THR A 442 17.23 11.66 -10.81
C THR A 442 16.63 13.02 -11.24
N LYS A 443 17.32 13.75 -12.14
CA LYS A 443 16.86 14.97 -12.84
C LYS A 443 16.18 16.00 -11.90
N LYS A 444 14.94 16.39 -12.20
CA LYS A 444 14.11 17.37 -11.47
C LYS A 444 13.10 16.71 -10.53
N TYR A 445 13.21 15.40 -10.29
CA TYR A 445 12.23 14.67 -9.48
C TYR A 445 12.48 14.84 -7.99
N LEU A 446 13.75 14.89 -7.57
CA LEU A 446 14.12 15.14 -6.17
C LEU A 446 13.80 16.57 -5.72
N ASN A 447 13.48 16.72 -4.43
CA ASN A 447 13.33 18.01 -3.78
C ASN A 447 14.62 18.85 -3.91
N GLN A 448 14.48 20.08 -4.40
CA GLN A 448 15.60 21.00 -4.64
C GLN A 448 16.40 21.28 -3.37
N ALA A 449 15.75 21.36 -2.20
CA ALA A 449 16.44 21.57 -0.92
C ALA A 449 17.34 20.39 -0.54
N PHE A 450 16.90 19.16 -0.84
CA PHE A 450 17.69 17.94 -0.61
C PHE A 450 18.90 17.92 -1.54
N VAL A 451 18.69 18.14 -2.84
CA VAL A 451 19.79 18.21 -3.83
C VAL A 451 20.79 19.30 -3.47
N GLU A 452 20.33 20.46 -3.01
CA GLU A 452 21.21 21.55 -2.57
C GLU A 452 22.07 21.14 -1.37
N SER A 453 21.49 20.47 -0.36
CA SER A 453 22.25 19.93 0.77
C SER A 453 23.33 18.96 0.32
N GLN A 454 23.03 18.05 -0.60
CA GLN A 454 24.01 17.08 -1.11
C GLN A 454 25.12 17.76 -1.90
N CYS A 455 24.77 18.71 -2.79
CA CYS A 455 25.76 19.51 -3.50
C CYS A 455 26.65 20.33 -2.55
N GLN A 456 26.10 20.86 -1.45
CA GLN A 456 26.87 21.59 -0.44
C GLN A 456 27.83 20.68 0.32
N ILE A 457 27.42 19.45 0.66
CA ILE A 457 28.30 18.44 1.25
C ILE A 457 29.48 18.18 0.31
N ILE A 458 29.21 17.92 -0.97
CA ILE A 458 30.25 17.70 -1.98
C ILE A 458 31.20 18.91 -2.11
N LYS A 459 30.68 20.14 -2.08
CA LYS A 459 31.53 21.35 -2.11
C LYS A 459 32.39 21.51 -0.86
N THR A 460 31.81 21.28 0.31
CA THR A 460 32.53 21.40 1.58
C THR A 460 33.67 20.39 1.63
N LEU A 461 33.41 19.16 1.16
CA LEU A 461 34.44 18.13 1.00
C LEU A 461 35.55 18.64 0.05
N LEU A 462 35.21 19.13 -1.14
CA LEU A 462 36.19 19.68 -2.10
C LEU A 462 37.10 20.77 -1.52
N ASP A 463 36.57 21.61 -0.63
CA ASP A 463 37.29 22.72 -0.01
C ASP A 463 38.19 22.27 1.16
N GLU A 464 38.07 21.03 1.64
CA GLU A 464 38.98 20.48 2.64
C GLU A 464 40.38 20.29 2.03
N GLU A 465 41.40 20.83 2.71
CA GLU A 465 42.81 20.82 2.28
C GLU A 465 43.39 19.40 2.17
N LEU A 466 42.75 18.39 2.77
CA LEU A 466 43.22 17.01 2.87
C LEU A 466 42.75 16.11 1.72
N ILE A 467 41.88 16.58 0.83
CA ILE A 467 41.41 15.77 -0.30
C ILE A 467 42.50 15.62 -1.35
N GLU A 468 42.74 14.38 -1.78
CA GLU A 468 43.69 14.05 -2.83
C GLU A 468 43.36 14.80 -4.14
N THR A 469 44.40 15.37 -4.77
CA THR A 469 44.25 16.10 -6.04
C THR A 469 43.65 15.25 -7.15
N ASN A 470 43.84 13.93 -7.09
CA ASN A 470 43.31 12.96 -8.05
C ASN A 470 41.77 12.90 -8.01
N LEU A 471 41.16 13.02 -6.82
CA LEU A 471 39.70 13.03 -6.68
C LEU A 471 39.10 14.31 -7.28
N LYS A 472 39.79 15.45 -7.12
CA LYS A 472 39.38 16.74 -7.71
C LYS A 472 39.45 16.70 -9.24
N GLU A 473 40.48 16.08 -9.80
CA GLU A 473 40.61 15.84 -11.24
C GLU A 473 39.46 14.99 -11.78
N MET A 474 39.20 13.84 -11.16
CA MET A 474 38.14 12.94 -11.61
C MET A 474 36.74 13.57 -11.51
N MET A 475 36.47 14.38 -10.47
CA MET A 475 35.22 15.15 -10.37
C MET A 475 35.01 16.10 -11.54
N VAL A 476 36.06 16.82 -11.95
CA VAL A 476 36.03 17.74 -13.09
C VAL A 476 35.70 16.97 -14.37
N ASP A 477 36.36 15.84 -14.59
CA ASP A 477 36.16 15.00 -15.77
C ASP A 477 34.75 14.41 -15.83
N LEU A 478 34.20 13.96 -14.70
CA LEU A 478 32.85 13.40 -14.61
C LEU A 478 31.78 14.47 -14.82
N LEU A 479 31.90 15.62 -14.17
CA LEU A 479 30.95 16.73 -14.34
C LEU A 479 30.95 17.22 -15.79
N TYR A 480 32.12 17.28 -16.44
CA TYR A 480 32.19 17.58 -17.86
C TYR A 480 31.51 16.50 -18.72
N LYS A 481 31.79 15.21 -18.46
CA LYS A 481 31.14 14.08 -19.16
C LYS A 481 29.62 14.11 -18.99
N LEU A 482 29.13 14.41 -17.79
CA LEU A 482 27.71 14.56 -17.47
C LEU A 482 27.06 15.71 -18.24
N LEU A 483 27.68 16.89 -18.25
CA LEU A 483 27.20 18.04 -19.02
C LEU A 483 27.20 17.74 -20.53
N LYS A 484 28.19 17.01 -21.03
CA LYS A 484 28.28 16.63 -22.44
C LYS A 484 27.22 15.61 -22.86
N LYS A 485 26.88 14.66 -21.99
CA LYS A 485 25.89 13.59 -22.24
C LYS A 485 24.47 14.15 -22.39
N SER A 486 24.11 15.19 -21.63
CA SER A 486 22.73 15.69 -21.51
C SER A 486 22.47 17.01 -22.23
N ASN A 487 23.20 17.34 -23.30
CA ASN A 487 23.00 18.56 -24.13
C ASN A 487 21.55 18.81 -24.63
N THR A 488 20.59 17.95 -24.29
CA THR A 488 19.16 18.02 -24.59
C THR A 488 18.24 18.15 -23.37
N ASN A 489 18.67 17.78 -22.15
CA ASN A 489 17.83 17.70 -20.95
C ASN A 489 18.45 18.46 -19.76
N ILE A 490 17.70 19.43 -19.21
CA ILE A 490 18.16 20.31 -18.12
C ILE A 490 18.21 19.55 -16.79
N TYR A 491 19.38 19.51 -16.14
CA TYR A 491 19.59 18.97 -14.79
C TYR A 491 18.93 19.84 -13.70
N SER A 492 18.99 19.40 -12.44
CA SER A 492 18.60 20.24 -11.31
C SER A 492 19.47 21.52 -11.26
N SER A 493 18.86 22.62 -10.81
CA SER A 493 19.53 23.92 -10.71
C SER A 493 20.78 23.83 -9.81
N SER A 494 20.67 23.17 -8.66
CA SER A 494 21.76 22.99 -7.71
C SER A 494 22.92 22.15 -8.26
N LEU A 495 22.65 21.09 -9.04
CA LEU A 495 23.70 20.29 -9.69
C LEU A 495 24.41 21.10 -10.78
N THR A 496 23.66 21.91 -11.54
CA THR A 496 24.23 22.79 -12.56
C THR A 496 25.12 23.87 -11.93
N LYS A 497 24.70 24.46 -10.80
CA LYS A 497 25.54 25.39 -10.00
C LYS A 497 26.81 24.71 -9.51
N LEU A 498 26.72 23.47 -9.05
CA LEU A 498 27.89 22.68 -8.63
C LEU A 498 28.85 22.47 -9.81
N ALA A 499 28.34 21.99 -10.94
CA ALA A 499 29.13 21.72 -12.14
C ALA A 499 29.87 22.96 -12.64
N PHE A 500 29.19 24.10 -12.75
CA PHE A 500 29.81 25.37 -13.18
C PHE A 500 30.88 25.84 -12.20
N SER A 501 30.62 25.75 -10.90
CA SER A 501 31.59 26.13 -9.86
C SER A 501 32.85 25.26 -9.95
N VAL A 502 32.68 23.93 -10.00
CA VAL A 502 33.79 22.97 -10.00
C VAL A 502 34.62 23.07 -11.28
N LEU A 503 33.98 23.16 -12.45
CA LEU A 503 34.71 23.37 -13.71
C LEU A 503 35.47 24.70 -13.70
N GLY A 504 34.85 25.78 -13.21
CA GLY A 504 35.48 27.09 -13.11
C GLY A 504 36.62 27.17 -12.09
N GLU A 505 36.60 26.35 -11.03
CA GLU A 505 37.57 26.40 -9.92
C GLU A 505 38.66 25.35 -10.01
N TYR A 506 38.37 24.18 -10.57
CA TYR A 506 39.29 23.05 -10.58
C TYR A 506 39.60 22.55 -12.01
N GLY A 507 39.07 23.20 -13.06
CA GLY A 507 39.32 22.82 -14.46
C GLY A 507 40.79 22.62 -14.85
N TYR A 508 41.72 23.34 -14.23
CA TYR A 508 43.17 23.23 -14.49
C TYR A 508 43.78 21.88 -14.07
N LEU A 509 43.06 21.08 -13.28
CA LEU A 509 43.52 19.78 -12.79
C LEU A 509 43.23 18.64 -13.79
N SER A 510 42.37 18.85 -14.80
CA SER A 510 42.04 17.82 -15.79
C SER A 510 43.19 17.56 -16.76
N ASN A 511 43.60 16.30 -16.90
CA ASN A 511 44.51 15.87 -17.96
C ASN A 511 43.77 15.43 -19.24
N GLU A 512 42.46 15.16 -19.19
CA GLU A 512 41.66 14.69 -20.33
C GLU A 512 41.10 15.82 -21.21
N TYR A 513 40.78 16.98 -20.63
CA TYR A 513 40.07 18.06 -21.30
C TYR A 513 40.79 19.39 -21.17
N THR A 514 40.75 20.19 -22.24
CA THR A 514 41.36 21.53 -22.22
C THR A 514 40.41 22.58 -21.64
N GLU A 515 40.96 23.66 -21.12
CA GLU A 515 40.19 24.86 -20.71
C GLU A 515 39.28 25.39 -21.84
N ILE A 516 39.67 25.18 -23.10
CA ILE A 516 38.88 25.53 -24.29
C ILE A 516 37.65 24.62 -24.42
N ASP A 517 37.78 23.33 -24.15
CA ASP A 517 36.68 22.37 -24.15
C ASP A 517 35.67 22.68 -23.04
N PHE A 518 36.14 23.06 -21.84
CA PHE A 518 35.30 23.51 -20.74
C PHE A 518 34.54 24.79 -21.10
N MET A 519 35.21 25.79 -21.65
CA MET A 519 34.56 27.04 -22.08
C MET A 519 33.49 26.79 -23.14
N ASN A 520 33.76 25.91 -24.12
CA ASN A 520 32.80 25.54 -25.15
C ASN A 520 31.55 24.85 -24.58
N GLN A 521 31.74 23.98 -23.60
CA GLN A 521 30.64 23.25 -22.99
C GLN A 521 29.81 24.15 -22.07
N LEU A 522 30.45 24.97 -21.24
CA LEU A 522 29.78 25.99 -20.43
C LEU A 522 28.99 26.97 -21.31
N GLN A 523 29.57 27.39 -22.44
CA GLN A 523 28.89 28.27 -23.39
C GLN A 523 27.57 27.68 -23.90
N LYS A 524 27.58 26.40 -24.31
CA LYS A 524 26.37 25.70 -24.78
C LYS A 524 25.30 25.63 -23.70
N TRP A 525 25.70 25.35 -22.46
CA TRP A 525 24.77 25.27 -21.34
C TRP A 525 24.18 26.62 -20.94
N VAL A 526 24.97 27.69 -20.97
CA VAL A 526 24.48 29.06 -20.72
C VAL A 526 23.40 29.47 -21.74
N LEU A 527 23.57 29.07 -23.01
CA LEU A 527 22.55 29.24 -24.06
C LEU A 527 21.30 28.38 -23.83
N LEU A 528 21.45 27.14 -23.36
CA LEU A 528 20.31 26.24 -23.10
C LEU A 528 19.45 26.69 -21.90
N LEU A 529 20.01 27.49 -20.97
CA LEU A 529 19.35 27.96 -19.74
C LEU A 529 18.63 29.32 -19.91
N GLU A 530 18.09 29.61 -21.10
CA GLU A 530 17.31 30.83 -21.36
C GLU A 530 16.15 30.99 -20.35
N GLY A 531 16.26 31.97 -19.44
CA GLY A 531 15.26 32.30 -18.43
C GLY A 531 15.66 32.08 -16.96
N GLU A 532 16.76 31.36 -16.68
CA GLU A 532 17.26 31.15 -15.31
C GLU A 532 18.48 32.06 -15.04
N ASP A 533 18.19 33.29 -14.59
CA ASP A 533 19.20 34.35 -14.57
C ASP A 533 20.41 34.07 -13.65
N ASP A 534 20.18 33.53 -12.46
CA ASP A 534 21.23 33.23 -11.48
C ASP A 534 22.24 32.18 -12.01
N LEU A 535 21.74 31.17 -12.73
CA LEU A 535 22.56 30.09 -13.26
C LEU A 535 23.44 30.55 -14.42
N GLN A 536 22.89 31.41 -15.28
CA GLN A 536 23.66 32.05 -16.35
C GLN A 536 24.77 32.95 -15.78
N SER A 537 24.53 33.68 -14.68
CA SER A 537 25.57 34.46 -13.99
C SER A 537 26.72 33.58 -13.49
N ILE A 538 26.40 32.45 -12.84
CA ILE A 538 27.41 31.50 -12.34
C ILE A 538 28.19 30.86 -13.50
N GLY A 539 27.52 30.51 -14.60
CA GLY A 539 28.16 29.99 -15.81
C GLY A 539 29.12 31.01 -16.45
N LEU A 540 28.72 32.28 -16.52
CA LEU A 540 29.59 33.37 -17.01
C LEU A 540 30.80 33.61 -16.10
N LEU A 541 30.62 33.50 -14.78
CA LEU A 541 31.72 33.61 -13.82
C LEU A 541 32.71 32.43 -13.94
N ALA A 542 32.22 31.22 -14.20
CA ALA A 542 33.06 30.06 -14.50
C ALA A 542 33.86 30.28 -15.79
N ILE A 543 33.23 30.79 -16.86
CA ILE A 543 33.90 31.14 -18.12
C ILE A 543 34.99 32.21 -17.87
N LYS A 544 34.70 33.25 -17.08
CA LYS A 544 35.68 34.27 -16.68
C LYS A 544 36.92 33.63 -16.04
N LYS A 545 36.72 32.70 -15.09
CA LYS A 545 37.82 31.98 -14.42
C LYS A 545 38.65 31.15 -15.42
N CYS A 546 38.02 30.48 -16.38
CA CYS A 546 38.71 29.71 -17.43
C CYS A 546 39.55 30.62 -18.36
N ILE A 547 39.02 31.80 -18.74
CA ILE A 547 39.73 32.79 -19.56
C ILE A 547 40.95 33.34 -18.81
N LEU A 548 40.79 33.68 -17.53
CA LEU A 548 41.88 34.19 -16.70
C LEU A 548 43.05 33.20 -16.57
N ARG A 549 42.76 31.89 -16.55
CA ARG A 549 43.76 30.82 -16.45
C ARG A 549 44.45 30.52 -17.77
N SER A 550 43.66 30.27 -18.82
CA SER A 550 44.17 29.91 -20.14
C SER A 550 44.79 31.08 -20.90
N LYS A 551 44.46 32.32 -20.49
CA LYS A 551 44.74 33.56 -21.23
C LYS A 551 44.24 33.53 -22.67
N THR A 552 43.22 32.71 -22.94
CA THR A 552 42.60 32.54 -24.26
C THR A 552 41.09 32.76 -24.17
N TRP A 553 40.49 33.35 -25.19
CA TRP A 553 39.04 33.54 -25.24
C TRP A 553 38.45 33.10 -26.59
N LEU A 554 37.25 32.53 -26.56
CA LEU A 554 36.53 31.97 -27.71
C LEU A 554 35.77 33.05 -28.50
N SER A 555 35.96 33.10 -29.83
CA SER A 555 35.21 34.02 -30.71
C SER A 555 33.70 33.81 -30.68
N SER A 556 33.23 32.59 -30.37
CA SER A 556 31.83 32.22 -30.24
C SER A 556 31.12 32.87 -29.05
N LEU A 557 31.83 33.45 -28.06
CA LEU A 557 31.22 34.13 -26.91
C LEU A 557 30.65 35.52 -27.25
N GLN A 558 31.07 36.12 -28.37
CA GLN A 558 30.60 37.45 -28.80
C GLN A 558 29.08 37.59 -28.99
N PRO A 559 28.35 36.65 -29.63
CA PRO A 559 26.90 36.72 -29.72
C PRO A 559 26.19 36.60 -28.37
N LEU A 560 26.65 35.73 -27.48
CA LEU A 560 26.12 35.57 -26.11
C LEU A 560 26.27 36.84 -25.28
N LEU A 561 27.44 37.46 -25.35
CA LEU A 561 27.73 38.71 -24.65
C LEU A 561 26.78 39.83 -25.09
N LYS A 562 26.45 39.92 -26.39
CA LYS A 562 25.47 40.90 -26.90
C LYS A 562 24.04 40.67 -26.39
N GLU A 563 23.69 39.43 -26.05
CA GLU A 563 22.40 39.08 -25.47
C GLU A 563 22.34 39.40 -23.97
N CYS A 564 23.43 39.13 -23.23
CA CYS A 564 23.58 39.53 -21.83
C CYS A 564 23.52 41.06 -21.64
N GLN A 565 23.95 41.86 -22.64
CA GLN A 565 23.84 43.32 -22.62
C GLN A 565 22.40 43.83 -22.53
N LYS A 566 21.41 43.03 -22.96
CA LYS A 566 19.98 43.38 -22.94
C LYS A 566 19.24 42.85 -21.71
N SER A 567 19.91 42.07 -20.85
CA SER A 567 19.30 41.48 -19.66
C SER A 567 19.07 42.53 -18.56
N SER A 568 17.98 42.38 -17.81
CA SER A 568 17.56 43.26 -16.72
C SER A 568 18.27 43.00 -15.37
N VAL A 569 19.14 41.98 -15.29
CA VAL A 569 19.78 41.56 -14.03
C VAL A 569 21.15 42.25 -13.85
N PRO A 570 21.37 42.97 -12.73
CA PRO A 570 22.56 43.80 -12.53
C PRO A 570 23.86 42.98 -12.43
N GLU A 571 23.84 41.81 -11.79
CA GLU A 571 25.02 40.94 -11.66
C GLU A 571 25.53 40.44 -13.01
N LYS A 572 24.63 40.19 -13.98
CA LYS A 572 25.00 39.83 -15.35
C LYS A 572 25.62 40.99 -16.11
N GLN A 573 25.14 42.20 -15.88
CA GLN A 573 25.68 43.40 -16.52
C GLN A 573 27.09 43.74 -16.00
N GLU A 574 27.33 43.55 -14.70
CA GLU A 574 28.65 43.73 -14.09
C GLU A 574 29.64 42.68 -14.62
N LEU A 575 29.29 41.40 -14.57
CA LEU A 575 30.12 40.31 -15.12
C LEU A 575 30.38 40.47 -16.63
N TYR A 576 29.40 40.99 -17.38
CA TYR A 576 29.55 41.34 -18.78
C TYR A 576 30.57 42.46 -19.00
N GLN A 577 30.53 43.53 -18.19
CA GLN A 577 31.49 44.62 -18.29
C GLN A 577 32.92 44.15 -18.00
N GLU A 578 33.10 43.28 -17.01
CA GLU A 578 34.39 42.69 -16.68
C GLU A 578 34.91 41.76 -17.79
N LEU A 579 34.05 40.90 -18.36
CA LEU A 579 34.42 40.03 -19.48
C LEU A 579 34.81 40.83 -20.73
N ILE A 580 34.13 41.94 -21.01
CA ILE A 580 34.51 42.85 -22.12
C ILE A 580 35.84 43.54 -21.85
N GLN A 581 36.11 43.95 -20.61
CA GLN A 581 37.41 44.52 -20.25
C GLN A 581 38.54 43.50 -20.47
N ILE A 582 38.32 42.23 -20.13
CA ILE A 582 39.28 41.14 -20.35
C ILE A 582 39.46 40.83 -21.85
N ILE A 583 38.38 40.85 -22.63
CA ILE A 583 38.42 40.61 -24.10
C ILE A 583 39.13 41.75 -24.85
N ASN A 584 39.07 42.98 -24.33
CA ASN A 584 39.71 44.15 -24.91
C ASN A 584 41.17 44.37 -24.43
N ASP A 585 41.66 43.54 -23.51
CA ASP A 585 43.04 43.57 -23.02
C ASP A 585 43.96 42.74 -23.94
N ASP A 586 45.02 43.36 -24.48
CA ASP A 586 45.96 42.77 -25.45
C ASP A 586 46.75 41.57 -24.89
N GLY A 587 46.65 41.31 -23.57
CA GLY A 587 47.24 40.15 -22.90
C GLY A 587 46.54 38.80 -23.15
N PHE A 588 45.34 38.78 -23.76
CA PHE A 588 44.55 37.57 -23.98
C PHE A 588 44.49 37.18 -25.47
N LYS A 589 44.83 35.93 -25.79
CA LYS A 589 44.86 35.42 -27.16
C LYS A 589 43.47 34.99 -27.62
N LYS A 590 43.02 35.54 -28.74
CA LYS A 590 41.76 35.16 -29.39
C LYS A 590 41.93 33.82 -30.12
N GLU A 591 41.07 32.86 -29.81
CA GLU A 591 40.98 31.61 -30.56
C GLU A 591 39.74 31.65 -31.47
N ILE A 592 39.93 31.41 -32.77
CA ILE A 592 38.89 31.48 -33.79
C ILE A 592 38.33 30.08 -34.01
N GLN A 593 37.10 29.84 -33.56
CA GLN A 593 36.35 28.64 -33.95
C GLN A 593 35.32 29.00 -35.02
N GLU A 594 35.33 28.26 -36.13
CA GLU A 594 34.25 28.27 -37.11
C GLU A 594 32.99 27.73 -36.44
N SER A 595 31.94 28.56 -36.44
CA SER A 595 30.64 28.25 -35.89
C SER A 595 30.05 26.99 -36.53
N THR A 596 30.06 25.86 -35.82
CA THR A 596 29.14 24.75 -36.08
C THR A 596 28.04 24.77 -35.02
N VAL A 597 27.25 25.83 -35.03
CA VAL A 597 25.99 25.91 -34.29
C VAL A 597 24.86 25.84 -35.30
N ASN A 598 24.42 24.61 -35.63
CA ASN A 598 23.17 24.39 -36.36
C ASN A 598 21.99 24.60 -35.39
N LEU A 599 21.61 25.85 -35.18
CA LEU A 599 20.43 26.28 -34.41
C LEU A 599 19.24 26.54 -35.36
N ALA A 600 18.90 25.57 -36.20
CA ALA A 600 17.76 25.67 -37.09
C ALA A 600 16.98 24.37 -37.15
N GLN A 601 16.03 24.21 -36.22
CA GLN A 601 14.65 23.76 -36.50
C GLN A 601 13.89 23.59 -35.17
N THR A 602 12.96 24.52 -34.91
CA THR A 602 11.82 24.55 -33.96
C THR A 602 11.85 25.94 -33.30
N LEU A 603 11.00 26.93 -33.58
CA LEU A 603 9.60 26.99 -33.99
C LEU A 603 9.36 28.31 -34.73
N SER A 604 8.64 28.31 -35.86
CA SER A 604 7.94 29.51 -36.34
C SER A 604 6.47 29.18 -36.54
N ILE A 605 5.65 29.52 -35.56
CA ILE A 605 4.19 29.59 -35.71
C ILE A 605 3.88 30.93 -36.35
N ASN A 606 3.42 30.93 -37.60
CA ASN A 606 3.04 32.14 -38.31
C ASN A 606 1.50 32.28 -38.30
N PRO A 607 0.93 33.28 -37.61
CA PRO A 607 -0.50 33.52 -37.58
C PRO A 607 -0.85 34.43 -38.77
N ASN A 608 -1.32 33.85 -39.88
CA ASN A 608 -2.18 34.47 -40.91
C ASN A 608 -2.00 33.75 -42.26
N ARG A 609 -2.78 32.69 -42.50
CA ARG A 609 -3.20 32.32 -43.86
C ARG A 609 -4.53 31.56 -43.84
N PRO A 610 -5.51 31.93 -44.70
CA PRO A 610 -6.84 31.32 -44.69
C PRO A 610 -6.87 29.96 -45.41
N THR A 611 -7.89 29.19 -45.01
CA THR A 611 -8.38 27.91 -45.53
C THR A 611 -8.69 27.93 -47.04
N THR A 612 -8.44 26.82 -47.76
CA THR A 612 -9.44 26.10 -48.61
C THR A 612 -8.84 24.95 -49.46
N THR A 613 -9.19 23.72 -49.05
CA THR A 613 -9.87 22.62 -49.79
C THR A 613 -9.31 21.83 -51.00
N ILE A 614 -9.58 20.50 -50.88
CA ILE A 614 -9.83 19.41 -51.87
C ILE A 614 -8.59 18.69 -52.41
N GLY A 615 -8.39 17.36 -52.32
CA GLY A 615 -9.20 16.23 -51.85
C GLY A 615 -8.99 15.03 -52.79
N ARG A 616 -8.75 13.80 -52.26
CA ARG A 616 -9.20 12.48 -52.79
C ARG A 616 -8.65 11.26 -51.99
N PHE A 617 -9.48 10.82 -51.04
CA PHE A 617 -9.95 9.47 -50.66
C PHE A 617 -9.15 8.14 -50.77
N SER A 618 -9.25 7.41 -49.64
CA SER A 618 -9.59 5.97 -49.40
C SER A 618 -8.48 4.92 -49.28
N ASN A 619 -8.54 3.86 -48.45
CA ASN A 619 -9.28 3.50 -47.20
C ASN A 619 -8.70 2.16 -46.66
N TYR A 620 -9.07 1.81 -45.40
CA TYR A 620 -8.90 0.56 -44.61
C TYR A 620 -7.62 0.45 -43.75
N SER A 621 -7.64 0.13 -42.43
CA SER A 621 -8.70 -0.12 -41.45
C SER A 621 -8.07 -0.25 -40.04
N ASN A 622 -8.62 0.39 -39.01
CA ASN A 622 -8.27 0.21 -37.59
C ASN A 622 -9.55 0.00 -36.75
N PRO A 623 -9.57 -0.92 -35.77
CA PRO A 623 -10.61 -0.97 -34.75
C PRO A 623 -10.20 -0.25 -33.45
N VAL A 624 -11.04 0.73 -33.11
CA VAL A 624 -11.35 1.42 -31.83
C VAL A 624 -10.97 0.74 -30.50
N PRO A 625 -10.39 1.48 -29.53
CA PRO A 625 -10.62 1.29 -28.10
C PRO A 625 -11.76 2.18 -27.59
N LYS A 626 -12.67 1.56 -26.84
CA LYS A 626 -13.89 2.13 -26.29
C LYS A 626 -13.59 3.02 -25.08
N GLN A 627 -14.10 4.25 -25.14
CA GLN A 627 -14.41 5.06 -23.96
C GLN A 627 -15.58 4.42 -23.19
N TYR A 628 -15.43 4.30 -21.86
CA TYR A 628 -16.57 4.19 -20.95
C TYR A 628 -16.63 5.46 -20.08
N PRO A 629 -17.84 5.96 -19.79
CA PRO A 629 -18.08 7.25 -19.17
C PRO A 629 -18.01 7.16 -17.63
N ARG A 630 -17.39 8.16 -17.00
CA ARG A 630 -17.58 8.48 -15.58
C ARG A 630 -18.18 9.88 -15.48
N GLY A 631 -19.37 9.92 -14.90
CA GLY A 631 -20.12 11.08 -14.42
C GLY A 631 -21.38 10.49 -13.78
N ILE A 632 -21.84 10.88 -12.59
CA ILE A 632 -21.86 12.18 -11.92
C ILE A 632 -22.06 11.90 -10.42
N PHE A 633 -21.33 12.59 -9.54
CA PHE A 633 -21.90 13.42 -8.45
C PHE A 633 -20.82 14.34 -7.88
N ASN A 634 -20.80 15.56 -8.42
CA ASN A 634 -20.54 16.83 -7.72
C ASN A 634 -21.59 17.01 -6.60
N SER A 635 -21.45 17.86 -5.57
CA SER A 635 -20.46 18.85 -5.17
C SER A 635 -20.85 19.36 -3.77
N ASN A 636 -19.88 19.91 -3.03
CA ASN A 636 -19.87 21.25 -2.43
C ASN A 636 -18.70 21.27 -1.43
N HIS A 637 -17.51 21.71 -1.85
CA HIS A 637 -17.00 23.08 -1.65
C HIS A 637 -16.97 23.48 -0.17
N ASP A 638 -15.78 23.48 0.44
CA ASP A 638 -14.97 24.71 0.58
C ASP A 638 -13.53 24.38 1.02
N ASN A 639 -12.56 24.90 0.26
CA ASN A 639 -11.17 25.08 0.68
C ASN A 639 -11.09 26.30 1.61
N PRO A 640 -10.06 26.40 2.47
CA PRO A 640 -8.96 27.24 2.05
C PRO A 640 -7.57 26.67 2.37
N ALA A 641 -6.60 27.13 1.59
CA ALA A 641 -5.18 26.94 1.75
C ALA A 641 -4.61 27.72 2.95
N THR A 642 -3.54 27.22 3.55
CA THR A 642 -2.48 28.04 4.16
C THR A 642 -1.15 27.29 4.17
N ALA A 643 -0.13 27.99 3.69
CA ALA A 643 1.28 27.66 3.80
C ALA A 643 1.80 27.97 5.20
N THR A 644 2.81 27.26 5.70
CA THR A 644 3.79 27.81 6.67
C THR A 644 5.02 26.89 6.83
N THR A 645 6.15 27.40 6.35
CA THR A 645 7.49 27.45 6.97
C THR A 645 7.91 26.44 8.04
N MET A 646 9.04 25.79 7.75
CA MET A 646 10.01 25.27 8.71
C MET A 646 10.83 26.40 9.36
N THR A 647 10.98 26.35 10.68
CA THR A 647 12.21 26.76 11.41
C THR A 647 12.25 26.10 12.80
N SER A 648 13.23 25.24 13.06
CA SER A 648 14.22 25.49 14.13
C SER A 648 15.30 24.41 14.23
N VAL A 649 16.49 24.94 14.42
CA VAL A 649 17.82 24.36 14.59
C VAL A 649 17.93 23.53 15.88
N HIS A 650 18.56 22.36 15.83
CA HIS A 650 19.55 21.98 16.85
C HIS A 650 20.67 21.07 16.32
N LYS A 651 21.86 21.67 16.24
CA LYS A 651 23.18 21.02 16.17
C LYS A 651 23.39 20.13 17.39
N LYS A 652 23.98 18.94 17.21
CA LYS A 652 24.88 18.34 18.22
C LYS A 652 25.96 17.48 17.56
N THR A 653 27.16 18.03 17.61
CA THR A 653 28.45 17.40 17.31
C THR A 653 28.78 16.36 18.39
N ARG A 654 29.28 15.20 17.95
CA ARG A 654 29.88 14.14 18.78
C ARG A 654 31.19 14.63 19.41
N LEU A 655 31.40 14.35 20.69
CA LEU A 655 32.72 14.26 21.32
C LEU A 655 32.70 13.11 22.34
N GLU A 656 33.69 12.25 22.24
CA GLU A 656 33.88 10.99 22.98
C GLU A 656 34.17 11.20 24.47
N LYS A 657 33.67 10.29 25.33
CA LYS A 657 34.37 9.81 26.54
C LYS A 657 33.75 8.50 27.04
N ARG A 658 34.62 7.54 27.34
CA ARG A 658 34.36 6.16 27.74
C ARG A 658 33.84 5.99 29.18
N TYR A 659 33.20 4.82 29.37
CA TYR A 659 33.10 3.94 30.54
C TYR A 659 31.80 3.91 31.38
N ASN A 660 31.28 2.67 31.44
CA ASN A 660 30.41 2.01 32.42
C ASN A 660 28.90 2.33 32.45
N ALA A 661 28.12 1.47 31.81
CA ALA A 661 26.90 0.90 32.38
C ALA A 661 26.51 -0.36 31.58
N GLU A 662 26.74 -1.54 32.16
CA GLU A 662 25.88 -2.70 31.93
C GLU A 662 24.47 -2.34 32.44
N GLU A 663 23.46 -2.47 31.59
CA GLU A 663 22.13 -3.03 31.88
C GLU A 663 21.10 -2.59 30.81
N ASN A 664 20.42 -3.60 30.26
CA ASN A 664 19.07 -3.55 29.69
C ASN A 664 18.83 -2.94 28.28
N LEU A 665 19.20 -3.70 27.25
CA LEU A 665 18.57 -3.66 25.92
C LEU A 665 17.25 -4.47 25.84
N VAL A 666 16.85 -5.12 26.93
CA VAL A 666 15.58 -5.88 27.02
C VAL A 666 14.42 -5.03 27.54
N SER A 667 14.67 -3.86 28.14
CA SER A 667 13.62 -2.93 28.58
C SER A 667 13.18 -1.91 27.52
N SER A 668 13.92 -1.76 26.41
CA SER A 668 13.55 -0.84 25.32
C SER A 668 12.61 -1.46 24.29
N LEU A 669 12.61 -2.78 24.13
CA LEU A 669 11.64 -3.49 23.27
C LEU A 669 10.30 -3.77 23.97
N ILE A 670 10.28 -3.77 25.31
CA ILE A 670 9.02 -3.83 26.09
C ILE A 670 8.38 -2.44 26.24
N ASN A 671 9.11 -1.35 25.98
CA ASN A 671 8.60 0.02 26.06
C ASN A 671 8.14 0.63 24.72
N MET A 672 8.27 -0.06 23.58
CA MET A 672 7.66 0.39 22.31
C MET A 672 6.24 -0.14 22.09
N ASP A 673 5.81 -1.17 22.82
CA ASP A 673 4.44 -1.71 22.75
C ASP A 673 3.52 -1.25 23.92
N LEU A 674 3.99 -0.34 24.78
CA LEU A 674 3.25 0.14 25.96
C LEU A 674 3.02 1.66 26.03
N GLN A 675 3.17 2.39 24.91
CA GLN A 675 2.77 3.80 24.80
C GLN A 675 1.64 4.09 23.79
N ASN A 676 0.92 3.07 23.31
CA ASN A 676 -0.40 3.26 22.68
C ASN A 676 -1.51 3.34 23.73
N ASN A 677 -1.38 4.28 24.65
CA ASN A 677 -2.49 4.69 25.51
C ASN A 677 -2.81 6.17 25.23
N LEU A 678 -4.02 6.36 24.68
CA LEU A 678 -4.78 7.61 24.58
C LEU A 678 -4.32 8.63 23.53
N LEU A 679 -4.67 8.41 22.27
CA LEU A 679 -5.01 9.52 21.37
C LEU A 679 -6.44 9.28 20.90
N MET A 680 -7.39 9.93 21.57
CA MET A 680 -8.81 9.85 21.23
C MET A 680 -9.02 10.35 19.80
N THR A 681 -9.63 9.53 18.95
CA THR A 681 -9.94 9.95 17.57
C THR A 681 -11.11 10.93 17.54
N THR A 682 -11.21 11.76 16.51
CA THR A 682 -12.33 12.71 16.34
C THR A 682 -13.70 12.04 16.36
N LYS A 683 -13.77 10.81 15.85
CA LYS A 683 -15.00 10.02 15.79
C LYS A 683 -15.40 9.53 17.19
N GLU A 684 -14.44 9.04 17.97
CA GLU A 684 -14.66 8.65 19.36
C GLU A 684 -15.04 9.84 20.23
N PHE A 685 -14.41 11.00 20.03
CA PHE A 685 -14.78 12.25 20.70
C PHE A 685 -16.25 12.62 20.40
N GLY A 686 -16.68 12.54 19.15
CA GLY A 686 -18.06 12.83 18.75
C GLY A 686 -19.09 11.88 19.35
N GLU A 687 -18.78 10.57 19.42
CA GLU A 687 -19.64 9.57 20.06
C GLU A 687 -19.75 9.84 21.58
N LEU A 688 -18.64 10.14 22.25
CA LEU A 688 -18.62 10.45 23.69
C LEU A 688 -19.31 11.79 24.01
N TRP A 689 -19.12 12.80 23.15
CA TRP A 689 -19.73 14.13 23.32
C TRP A 689 -21.25 14.06 23.44
N VAL A 690 -21.90 13.18 22.68
CA VAL A 690 -23.36 12.99 22.73
C VAL A 690 -23.80 12.23 23.99
N THR A 691 -22.95 11.36 24.53
CA THR A 691 -23.29 10.53 25.70
C THR A 691 -23.10 11.23 27.05
N PHE A 692 -22.31 12.30 27.14
CA PHE A 692 -22.04 13.00 28.40
C PHE A 692 -23.19 13.96 28.74
N GLU A 693 -23.83 13.73 29.90
CA GLU A 693 -25.09 14.38 30.28
C GLU A 693 -24.91 15.79 30.87
N ILE A 694 -23.74 16.10 31.42
CA ILE A 694 -23.46 17.36 32.11
C ILE A 694 -22.69 18.29 31.15
N GLU A 695 -23.18 19.52 30.98
CA GLU A 695 -22.58 20.55 30.11
C GLU A 695 -22.47 21.88 30.87
N GLU A 696 -21.27 22.45 30.92
CA GLU A 696 -21.03 23.80 31.43
C GLU A 696 -20.40 24.68 30.33
N LYS A 697 -20.91 25.91 30.17
CA LYS A 697 -20.39 26.89 29.22
C LYS A 697 -19.93 28.14 29.92
N ARG A 698 -18.72 28.61 29.59
CA ARG A 698 -18.16 29.88 30.10
C ARG A 698 -17.52 30.68 29.00
N LYS A 699 -17.67 32.01 29.08
CA LYS A 699 -16.98 32.97 28.22
C LYS A 699 -15.85 33.62 29.00
N ILE A 700 -14.64 33.59 28.45
CA ILE A 700 -13.43 34.06 29.12
C ILE A 700 -12.75 35.10 28.22
N PRO A 701 -12.44 36.31 28.72
CA PRO A 701 -11.74 37.32 27.93
C PRO A 701 -10.33 36.84 27.59
N CYS A 702 -9.92 37.03 26.33
CA CYS A 702 -8.65 36.54 25.82
C CYS A 702 -8.02 37.54 24.86
N PHE A 703 -6.70 37.68 24.95
CA PHE A 703 -5.89 38.57 24.10
C PHE A 703 -5.22 37.83 22.93
N ILE A 704 -5.41 36.50 22.83
CA ILE A 704 -4.82 35.66 21.79
C ILE A 704 -5.77 35.63 20.60
N ASN A 705 -5.25 35.97 19.41
CA ASN A 705 -6.04 36.07 18.18
C ASN A 705 -6.01 34.79 17.32
N GLU A 706 -5.07 33.87 17.60
CA GLU A 706 -4.86 32.63 16.84
C GLU A 706 -5.25 31.41 17.69
N CYS A 707 -6.13 30.56 17.14
CA CYS A 707 -6.69 29.41 17.87
C CYS A 707 -5.66 28.32 18.16
N GLU A 708 -4.69 28.11 17.25
CA GLU A 708 -3.59 27.15 17.44
C GLU A 708 -2.71 27.53 18.63
N THR A 709 -2.40 28.81 18.78
CA THR A 709 -1.61 29.36 19.90
C THR A 709 -2.36 29.24 21.22
N LEU A 710 -3.67 29.52 21.22
CA LEU A 710 -4.51 29.31 22.40
C LEU A 710 -4.57 27.83 22.79
N ALA A 711 -4.68 26.91 21.82
CA ALA A 711 -4.75 25.49 22.07
C ALA A 711 -3.45 24.97 22.71
N GLN A 712 -2.28 25.42 22.23
CA GLN A 712 -0.98 25.06 22.81
C GLN A 712 -0.80 25.58 24.25
N GLU A 713 -1.19 26.83 24.52
CA GLU A 713 -1.14 27.38 25.89
C GLU A 713 -2.10 26.69 26.85
N LEU A 714 -3.32 26.34 26.39
CA LEU A 714 -4.28 25.61 27.22
C LEU A 714 -3.87 24.14 27.42
N SER A 715 -3.31 23.48 26.41
CA SER A 715 -2.77 22.12 26.53
C SER A 715 -1.66 22.03 27.58
N THR A 716 -0.74 23.00 27.60
CA THR A 716 0.33 23.04 28.59
C THR A 716 -0.13 23.46 29.97
N SER A 717 -1.12 24.35 30.07
CA SER A 717 -1.59 24.88 31.36
C SER A 717 -2.58 23.95 32.07
N TRP A 718 -3.42 23.24 31.32
CA TRP A 718 -4.51 22.40 31.85
C TRP A 718 -4.24 20.90 31.71
N ASP A 719 -3.08 20.50 31.18
CA ASP A 719 -2.70 19.11 30.93
C ASP A 719 -3.73 18.35 30.05
N ILE A 720 -4.29 19.06 29.07
CA ILE A 720 -5.30 18.54 28.16
C ILE A 720 -4.68 18.14 26.81
N GLN A 721 -5.20 17.07 26.22
CA GLN A 721 -4.77 16.59 24.91
C GLN A 721 -5.66 17.13 23.79
N ILE A 722 -5.06 17.81 22.82
CA ILE A 722 -5.79 18.37 21.67
C ILE A 722 -6.11 17.26 20.67
N VAL A 723 -7.39 17.08 20.36
CA VAL A 723 -7.87 16.10 19.36
C VAL A 723 -7.82 16.69 17.96
N GLN A 724 -8.34 17.91 17.78
CA GLN A 724 -8.37 18.59 16.49
C GLN A 724 -8.56 20.10 16.65
N VAL A 725 -7.89 20.88 15.81
CA VAL A 725 -8.11 22.33 15.62
C VAL A 725 -8.72 22.56 14.24
N ILE A 726 -9.83 23.29 14.15
CA ILE A 726 -10.51 23.64 12.90
C ILE A 726 -10.83 25.15 12.92
N GLY A 727 -10.04 25.94 12.21
CA GLY A 727 -10.27 27.38 12.06
C GLY A 727 -10.19 28.13 13.39
N LYS A 728 -11.34 28.52 13.95
CA LYS A 728 -11.44 29.25 15.22
C LYS A 728 -11.89 28.37 16.39
N GLU A 729 -11.99 27.08 16.18
CA GLU A 729 -12.44 26.14 17.21
C GLU A 729 -11.45 25.00 17.39
N PHE A 730 -11.38 24.44 18.58
CA PHE A 730 -10.68 23.18 18.81
C PHE A 730 -11.42 22.30 19.81
N ILE A 731 -11.16 21.00 19.70
CA ILE A 731 -11.64 19.98 20.63
C ILE A 731 -10.44 19.33 21.32
N ALA A 732 -10.59 19.09 22.62
CA ALA A 732 -9.58 18.50 23.48
C ALA A 732 -10.23 17.58 24.50
N PHE A 733 -9.47 16.66 25.06
CA PHE A 733 -9.92 15.80 26.14
C PHE A 733 -8.88 15.75 27.25
N ASP A 734 -9.36 15.54 28.47
CA ASP A 734 -8.55 15.35 29.66
C ASP A 734 -8.52 13.87 30.06
N THR A 735 -7.48 13.48 30.78
CA THR A 735 -7.28 12.18 31.43
C THR A 735 -8.39 11.80 32.42
N PHE A 736 -9.21 12.75 32.87
CA PHE A 736 -10.32 12.54 33.82
C PHE A 736 -11.71 12.36 33.17
N ASP A 737 -11.79 11.92 31.90
CA ASP A 737 -13.05 11.80 31.14
C ASP A 737 -13.81 13.15 31.06
N VAL A 738 -13.07 14.21 30.74
CA VAL A 738 -13.62 15.55 30.49
C VAL A 738 -13.41 15.89 29.02
N LEU A 739 -14.51 16.21 28.33
CA LEU A 739 -14.48 16.63 26.93
C LEU A 739 -14.58 18.14 26.87
N ILE A 740 -13.71 18.74 26.07
CA ILE A 740 -13.55 20.19 25.99
C ILE A 740 -13.73 20.62 24.53
N HIS A 741 -14.60 21.61 24.32
CA HIS A 741 -14.72 22.33 23.06
C HIS A 741 -14.49 23.81 23.34
N VAL A 742 -13.63 24.45 22.55
CA VAL A 742 -13.31 25.87 22.66
C VAL A 742 -13.57 26.56 21.35
N ALA A 743 -14.31 27.67 21.38
CA ALA A 743 -14.54 28.56 20.25
C ALA A 743 -13.97 29.95 20.51
N LEU A 744 -13.04 30.40 19.69
CA LEU A 744 -12.33 31.68 19.84
C LEU A 744 -13.05 32.82 19.10
N PHE A 745 -13.37 33.89 19.83
CA PHE A 745 -13.87 35.17 19.33
C PHE A 745 -12.81 36.27 19.50
N GLN A 746 -13.01 37.44 18.89
CA GLN A 746 -11.96 38.48 18.77
C GLN A 746 -11.35 38.97 20.11
N HIS A 747 -12.10 38.91 21.22
CA HIS A 747 -11.63 39.35 22.55
C HIS A 747 -12.06 38.41 23.69
N GLU A 748 -12.64 37.25 23.36
CA GLU A 748 -13.10 36.24 24.31
C GLU A 748 -13.06 34.86 23.65
N PHE A 749 -12.91 33.78 24.41
CA PHE A 749 -13.24 32.44 23.94
C PHE A 749 -14.37 31.85 24.77
N GLU A 750 -15.21 31.05 24.12
CA GLU A 750 -16.24 30.25 24.76
C GLU A 750 -15.71 28.84 24.98
N LEU A 751 -15.73 28.41 26.23
CA LEU A 751 -15.33 27.08 26.68
C LEU A 751 -16.59 26.29 27.02
N THR A 752 -16.77 25.16 26.34
CA THR A 752 -17.81 24.17 26.64
C THR A 752 -17.14 22.91 27.18
N ILE A 753 -17.52 22.52 28.39
CA ILE A 753 -17.01 21.32 29.05
C ILE A 753 -18.16 20.33 29.21
N ARG A 754 -17.94 19.06 28.84
CA ARG A 754 -18.84 17.95 29.14
C ARG A 754 -18.15 16.88 29.96
N THR A 755 -18.85 16.33 30.97
CA THR A 755 -18.31 15.27 31.85
C THR A 755 -19.35 14.20 32.16
N ARG A 756 -18.87 13.02 32.56
CA ARG A 756 -19.71 11.90 33.03
C ARG A 756 -19.95 11.90 34.54
N ASN A 757 -19.07 12.53 35.32
CA ASN A 757 -19.09 12.54 36.79
C ASN A 757 -19.17 13.98 37.32
N ASN A 758 -20.00 14.18 38.35
CA ASN A 758 -20.30 15.50 38.93
C ASN A 758 -19.29 15.94 40.02
N LYS A 759 -18.01 15.55 39.89
CA LYS A 759 -16.98 15.90 40.89
C LYS A 759 -16.11 17.05 40.37
N GLU A 760 -16.30 18.20 41.03
CA GLU A 760 -15.63 19.52 40.93
C GLU A 760 -15.07 19.97 39.58
#